data_AF-A0A2Z4AV11-F1
#
_entry.id   AF-A0A2Z4AV11-F1
#
_cell.length_a   1.000
_cell.length_b   1.000
_cell.length_c   1.000
_cell.angle_alpha   90.00
_cell.angle_beta   90.00
_cell.angle_gamma   90.00
#
_symmetry.space_group_name_H-M   'P 1'
#
loop_
_entity.id
_entity.type
_entity.pdbx_description
1 polymer ?
#
loop_
_entity_poly.entity_id
_entity_poly.type
_entity_poly.pdbx_seq_one_letter_code
_entity_poly.pdbx_strand_id
1 'polypeptide(L)'
;MLIPATLKIYNASAGSGKTFFLVKNYLFILFKSSHCDEFKRILALTFTNKATEEIKKRILQCIKEFSNQKISKEYHSLFNSLTEDLKLTKRQLSERAKKILSEILYDFSSFSISTIDKFTYRTIRSFFSNKNLDLEMDTHKFLWEVVDNLYNRLKNSEKESHILIQFSLERLKEGKNWDIRKELFKIASLIVEENSFFYMKKIKIQSSKDWIILKTKLLKRTKKFEKKCKKQGEKFFEFLKKTSIQKHSFHYSDFPKLFQKLRVKEIILNPFHQRIEKSIQKEVLYSSKNTKTDMDQKILIKRNKKKILSLYKETKFIYKKYISSYILDKLFLKNFHFLSIIQEIEKEFISLKKEKKIILNAELNKILHERIIQGPLPLIYEKMGVQYKHYFIDEFQDTSFLQWYNIRILVENALSENGSAMIVGDPKQSIYRWRGGDANLFLHLISSSSKSYHKKIITIETNFRSYEEIVKFNNSLYQSVSKIFNSTIYKKIYKESKQKEFKTPGGYVELNFVMEQKNYRQSIYCKIKEKIKKLLKQEYKLSDIAILVRSNEDGTFLSEKLVEDGFIVNTSVSLLIKNHLEIEIIIHFFYLLLKPHCYQKRATLILLLLQNKFIHTKKKDHDFIVETIFLPFDLFFKKIFLKKNSFFLKNLYNKSIYNIVEQVISGFGLLNQYNTESIYSFLDFVHRSMKIVGNSIVDFLEYWEAKKEKESIIISDNIDAIRIMTIHKSKGLQFPVVILPFTDWNAFSKKKEGIWIDVCPRLYHGLDTIYLEIEPYFKHINDHLFINFYEEFLSKIRIDNLNLLYVATTRPMEQLIIFSRYGKAQSISFYLKNFLHEKKLWNDKIFQYSFGIEKKNS
;
A
#
# COMPACT_ATOMS: atom_id res chain seq x y z
N MET A 1 0.11 47.30 -14.69
CA MET A 1 0.80 46.05 -14.26
C MET A 1 -0.21 45.15 -13.56
N LEU A 2 -0.67 44.08 -14.21
CA LEU A 2 -1.48 43.05 -13.58
C LEU A 2 -0.61 42.36 -12.51
N ILE A 3 -1.02 42.42 -11.25
CA ILE A 3 -0.38 41.64 -10.17
C ILE A 3 -0.57 40.16 -10.55
N PRO A 4 0.48 39.36 -10.77
CA PRO A 4 0.29 37.98 -11.20
C PRO A 4 -0.44 37.20 -10.11
N ALA A 5 -1.49 36.45 -10.50
CA ALA A 5 -2.21 35.63 -9.54
C ALA A 5 -1.25 34.66 -8.85
N THR A 6 -1.44 34.50 -7.54
CA THR A 6 -0.50 33.79 -6.68
C THR A 6 -1.03 32.41 -6.31
N LEU A 7 -0.29 31.36 -6.66
CA LEU A 7 -0.49 30.01 -6.12
C LEU A 7 -0.02 29.97 -4.66
N LYS A 8 -0.94 29.75 -3.72
CA LYS A 8 -0.62 29.60 -2.30
C LYS A 8 -0.42 28.13 -1.97
N ILE A 9 0.77 27.77 -1.46
CA ILE A 9 1.10 26.41 -1.04
C ILE A 9 1.30 26.41 0.47
N TYR A 10 0.46 25.67 1.18
CA TYR A 10 0.54 25.48 2.62
C TYR A 10 1.26 24.17 2.93
N ASN A 11 2.49 24.28 3.44
CA ASN A 11 3.24 23.17 4.00
C ASN A 11 2.89 23.04 5.48
N ALA A 12 2.06 22.06 5.82
CA ALA A 12 1.33 22.04 7.07
C ALA A 12 1.46 20.69 7.76
N SER A 13 2.20 20.65 8.87
CA SER A 13 2.51 19.41 9.60
C SER A 13 1.27 18.79 10.25
N ALA A 14 1.39 17.57 10.79
CA ALA A 14 0.26 16.88 11.39
C ALA A 14 -0.32 17.65 12.58
N GLY A 15 -1.64 17.75 12.66
CA GLY A 15 -2.30 18.49 13.74
C GLY A 15 -2.26 20.01 13.61
N SER A 16 -1.73 20.57 12.52
CA SER A 16 -1.64 22.03 12.33
C SER A 16 -2.93 22.71 11.85
N GLY A 17 -4.06 21.99 11.83
CA GLY A 17 -5.34 22.56 11.40
C GLY A 17 -5.47 22.75 9.88
N LYS A 18 -4.81 21.95 9.04
CA LYS A 18 -4.90 21.99 7.55
C LYS A 18 -6.32 22.25 7.03
N THR A 19 -7.27 21.43 7.45
CA THR A 19 -8.68 21.51 7.06
C THR A 19 -9.33 22.81 7.53
N PHE A 20 -8.99 23.30 8.73
CA PHE A 20 -9.47 24.59 9.22
C PHE A 20 -8.99 25.76 8.34
N PHE A 21 -7.72 25.77 7.94
CA PHE A 21 -7.20 26.79 7.02
C PHE A 21 -7.84 26.72 5.64
N LEU A 22 -8.08 25.51 5.11
CA LEU A 22 -8.78 25.31 3.85
C LEU A 22 -10.21 25.87 3.94
N VAL A 23 -10.96 25.50 4.98
CA VAL A 23 -12.33 25.98 5.22
C VAL A 23 -12.35 27.51 5.39
N LYS A 24 -11.44 28.09 6.16
CA LYS A 24 -11.33 29.55 6.34
C LYS A 24 -11.10 30.26 4.99
N ASN A 25 -10.16 29.78 4.17
CA ASN A 25 -9.88 30.41 2.86
C ASN A 25 -11.03 30.19 1.87
N TYR A 26 -11.71 29.04 1.91
CA TYR A 26 -12.92 28.79 1.10
C TYR A 26 -14.00 29.82 1.44
N LEU A 27 -14.31 29.97 2.74
CA LEU A 27 -15.30 30.95 3.22
C LEU A 27 -14.88 32.40 2.89
N PHE A 28 -13.60 32.73 2.98
CA PHE A 28 -13.09 34.04 2.61
C PHE A 28 -13.41 34.37 1.14
N ILE A 29 -13.14 33.46 0.20
CA ILE A 29 -13.47 33.67 -1.22
C ILE A 29 -14.98 33.80 -1.41
N LEU A 30 -15.74 32.90 -0.79
CA LEU A 30 -17.20 32.86 -0.88
C LEU A 30 -17.85 34.16 -0.40
N PHE A 31 -17.40 34.71 0.74
CA PHE A 31 -17.95 35.94 1.31
C PHE A 31 -17.36 37.23 0.72
N LYS A 32 -16.19 37.16 0.08
CA LYS A 32 -15.58 38.30 -0.61
C LYS A 32 -16.39 38.70 -1.85
N SER A 33 -16.97 37.73 -2.57
CA SER A 33 -17.80 38.01 -3.74
C SER A 33 -19.07 38.75 -3.37
N SER A 34 -19.52 39.63 -4.26
CA SER A 34 -20.84 40.26 -4.20
C SER A 34 -21.96 39.32 -4.66
N HIS A 35 -21.60 38.23 -5.37
CA HIS A 35 -22.56 37.30 -5.95
C HIS A 35 -22.82 36.10 -5.04
N CYS A 36 -24.09 35.72 -4.90
CA CYS A 36 -24.51 34.63 -4.02
C CYS A 36 -24.23 33.24 -4.62
N ASP A 37 -23.96 33.15 -5.92
CA ASP A 37 -23.66 31.94 -6.68
C ASP A 37 -22.16 31.68 -6.85
N GLU A 38 -21.29 32.44 -6.17
CA GLU A 38 -19.83 32.27 -6.28
C GLU A 38 -19.36 30.85 -5.96
N PHE A 39 -20.09 30.12 -5.11
CA PHE A 39 -19.80 28.72 -4.78
C PHE A 39 -19.76 27.80 -6.01
N LYS A 40 -20.45 28.16 -7.11
CA LYS A 40 -20.45 27.41 -8.37
C LYS A 40 -19.10 27.48 -9.09
N ARG A 41 -18.30 28.51 -8.79
CA ARG A 41 -16.98 28.78 -9.37
C ARG A 41 -15.82 28.32 -8.50
N ILE A 42 -16.10 27.70 -7.36
CA ILE A 42 -15.10 27.15 -6.43
C ILE A 42 -15.07 25.63 -6.55
N LEU A 43 -13.89 25.08 -6.79
CA LEU A 43 -13.64 23.64 -6.81
C LEU A 43 -12.70 23.25 -5.66
N ALA A 44 -13.17 22.37 -4.77
CA ALA A 44 -12.34 21.76 -3.75
C ALA A 44 -12.15 20.26 -4.04
N LEU A 45 -10.89 19.85 -4.14
CA LEU A 45 -10.45 18.50 -4.47
C LEU A 45 -9.72 17.87 -3.29
N THR A 46 -10.05 16.61 -3.00
CA THR A 46 -9.41 15.81 -1.94
C THR A 46 -9.03 14.41 -2.45
N PHE A 47 -8.20 13.70 -1.70
CA PHE A 47 -7.82 12.32 -2.04
C PHE A 47 -8.88 11.26 -1.62
N THR A 48 -9.72 11.52 -0.62
CA THR A 48 -10.66 10.52 -0.08
C THR A 48 -12.09 11.04 0.05
N ASN A 49 -13.07 10.15 -0.11
CA ASN A 49 -14.49 10.50 0.08
C ASN A 49 -14.76 10.99 1.51
N LYS A 50 -14.07 10.43 2.53
CA LYS A 50 -14.23 10.87 3.92
C LYS A 50 -13.78 12.31 4.13
N ALA A 51 -12.66 12.72 3.52
CA ALA A 51 -12.19 14.10 3.56
C ALA A 51 -13.14 15.05 2.80
N THR A 52 -13.70 14.59 1.67
CA THR A 52 -14.73 15.34 0.93
C THR A 52 -15.93 15.64 1.82
N GLU A 53 -16.51 14.62 2.45
CA GLU A 53 -17.68 14.78 3.34
C GLU A 53 -17.37 15.64 4.56
N GLU A 54 -16.17 15.49 5.14
CA GLU A 54 -15.73 16.31 6.27
C GLU A 54 -15.65 17.80 5.90
N ILE A 55 -14.97 18.15 4.81
CA ILE A 55 -14.86 19.55 4.34
C ILE A 55 -16.25 20.10 4.02
N LYS A 56 -17.08 19.32 3.32
CA LYS A 56 -18.44 19.69 2.96
C LYS A 56 -19.29 20.01 4.18
N LYS A 57 -19.29 19.11 5.17
CA LYS A 57 -20.02 19.29 6.44
C LYS A 57 -19.52 20.52 7.19
N ARG A 58 -18.20 20.70 7.32
CA ARG A 58 -17.61 21.85 8.02
C ARG A 58 -18.00 23.18 7.38
N ILE A 59 -17.94 23.29 6.05
CA ILE A 59 -18.32 24.53 5.33
C ILE A 59 -19.80 24.84 5.56
N LEU A 60 -20.69 23.85 5.36
CA LEU A 60 -22.13 24.03 5.54
C LEU A 60 -22.47 24.40 7.00
N GLN A 61 -21.83 23.76 7.96
CA GLN A 61 -22.03 24.05 9.37
C GLN A 61 -21.57 25.47 9.72
N CYS A 62 -20.42 25.93 9.21
CA CYS A 62 -19.98 27.31 9.41
C CYS A 62 -20.96 28.33 8.80
N ILE A 63 -21.41 28.11 7.56
CA ILE A 63 -22.37 29.02 6.89
C ILE A 63 -23.69 29.06 7.67
N LYS A 64 -24.19 27.90 8.12
CA LYS A 64 -25.39 27.81 8.95
C LYS A 64 -25.23 28.59 10.25
N GLU A 65 -24.14 28.36 10.99
CA GLU A 65 -23.88 29.09 12.23
C GLU A 65 -23.75 30.60 12.02
N PHE A 66 -23.11 31.03 10.93
CA PHE A 66 -22.94 32.46 10.62
C PHE A 66 -24.25 33.13 10.20
N SER A 67 -25.23 32.36 9.71
CA SER A 67 -26.58 32.85 9.37
C SER A 67 -27.47 33.10 10.59
N ASN A 68 -27.10 32.57 11.77
CA ASN A 68 -27.86 32.74 13.00
C ASN A 68 -27.62 34.12 13.64
N GLN A 69 -28.59 34.61 14.41
CA GLN A 69 -28.44 35.85 15.19
C GLN A 69 -27.44 35.72 16.35
N LYS A 70 -27.34 34.53 16.95
CA LYS A 70 -26.36 34.20 18.00
C LYS A 70 -25.49 33.06 17.49
N ILE A 71 -24.17 33.29 17.49
CA ILE A 71 -23.17 32.33 17.04
C ILE A 71 -22.67 31.53 18.24
N SER A 72 -22.43 30.25 18.06
CA SER A 72 -21.86 29.38 19.09
C SER A 72 -20.41 29.79 19.43
N LYS A 73 -20.00 29.67 20.71
CA LYS A 73 -18.66 30.08 21.18
C LYS A 73 -17.50 29.51 20.35
N GLU A 74 -17.65 28.28 19.87
CA GLU A 74 -16.67 27.58 19.02
C GLU A 74 -16.35 28.33 17.72
N TYR A 75 -17.33 29.03 17.13
CA TYR A 75 -17.22 29.67 15.82
C TYR A 75 -16.87 31.16 15.90
N HIS A 76 -16.89 31.76 17.09
CA HIS A 76 -16.61 33.19 17.28
C HIS A 76 -15.23 33.61 16.76
N SER A 77 -14.19 32.80 17.02
CA SER A 77 -12.83 33.10 16.57
C SER A 77 -12.75 33.17 15.05
N LEU A 78 -13.33 32.18 14.36
CA LEU A 78 -13.36 32.14 12.89
C LEU A 78 -14.22 33.28 12.32
N PHE A 79 -15.38 33.54 12.91
CA PHE A 79 -16.28 34.60 12.47
C PHE A 79 -15.64 35.99 12.59
N ASN A 80 -15.07 36.30 13.77
CA ASN A 80 -14.41 37.59 14.00
C ASN A 80 -13.21 37.76 13.06
N SER A 81 -12.40 36.71 12.90
CA SER A 81 -11.26 36.73 11.97
C SER A 81 -11.69 36.98 10.52
N LEU A 82 -12.82 36.39 10.07
CA LEU A 82 -13.34 36.65 8.72
C LEU A 82 -13.92 38.06 8.57
N THR A 83 -14.59 38.60 9.59
CA THR A 83 -15.09 39.99 9.55
C THR A 83 -13.96 41.00 9.46
N GLU A 84 -12.85 40.76 10.16
CA GLU A 84 -11.64 41.57 10.08
C GLU A 84 -10.96 41.44 8.71
N ASP A 85 -10.73 40.21 8.24
CA ASP A 85 -10.08 39.94 6.96
C ASP A 85 -10.86 40.52 5.76
N LEU A 86 -12.20 40.50 5.82
CA LEU A 86 -13.08 40.99 4.75
C LEU A 86 -13.48 42.46 4.91
N LYS A 87 -13.14 43.10 6.03
CA LYS A 87 -13.61 44.45 6.41
C LYS A 87 -15.13 44.60 6.34
N LEU A 88 -15.86 43.57 6.80
CA LEU A 88 -17.32 43.54 6.84
C LEU A 88 -17.82 43.68 8.27
N THR A 89 -18.98 44.31 8.45
CA THR A 89 -19.68 44.27 9.73
C THR A 89 -20.24 42.87 10.01
N LYS A 90 -20.38 42.51 11.29
CA LYS A 90 -20.97 41.22 11.71
C LYS A 90 -22.34 40.99 11.07
N ARG A 91 -23.17 42.03 11.01
CA ARG A 91 -24.50 41.99 10.39
C ARG A 91 -24.44 41.70 8.89
N GLN A 92 -23.56 42.37 8.15
CA GLN A 92 -23.38 42.14 6.71
C GLN A 92 -22.94 40.69 6.42
N LEU A 93 -22.02 40.15 7.22
CA LEU A 93 -21.55 38.78 7.02
C LEU A 93 -22.68 37.77 7.28
N SER A 94 -23.47 37.96 8.33
CA SER A 94 -24.62 37.11 8.62
C SER A 94 -25.71 37.17 7.54
N GLU A 95 -26.01 38.36 7.01
CA GLU A 95 -26.97 38.52 5.91
C GLU A 95 -26.47 37.83 4.62
N ARG A 96 -25.18 37.95 4.30
CA ARG A 96 -24.56 37.22 3.17
C ARG A 96 -24.61 35.71 3.40
N ALA A 97 -24.27 35.23 4.60
CA ALA A 97 -24.32 33.81 4.94
C ALA A 97 -25.73 33.23 4.76
N LYS A 98 -26.78 33.96 5.16
CA LYS A 98 -28.16 33.53 4.97
C LYS A 98 -28.52 33.36 3.48
N LYS A 99 -28.16 34.34 2.63
CA LYS A 99 -28.42 34.28 1.18
C LYS A 99 -27.63 33.17 0.48
N ILE A 100 -26.35 33.02 0.83
CA ILE A 100 -25.49 31.98 0.26
C ILE A 100 -25.99 30.58 0.67
N LEU A 101 -26.44 30.42 1.92
CA LEU A 101 -26.99 29.14 2.39
C LEU A 101 -28.23 28.74 1.60
N SER A 102 -29.16 29.66 1.35
CA SER A 102 -30.36 29.37 0.54
C SER A 102 -29.99 28.98 -0.88
N GLU A 103 -29.01 29.66 -1.49
CA GLU A 103 -28.58 29.37 -2.86
C GLU A 103 -27.90 28.00 -2.99
N ILE A 104 -27.08 27.64 -2.00
CA ILE A 104 -26.44 26.31 -1.95
C ILE A 104 -27.48 25.21 -1.73
N LEU A 105 -28.53 25.45 -0.94
CA LEU A 105 -29.60 24.48 -0.74
C LEU A 105 -30.45 24.31 -2.01
N TYR A 106 -30.67 25.39 -2.76
CA TYR A 106 -31.40 25.35 -4.04
C TYR A 106 -30.61 24.61 -5.13
N ASP A 107 -29.32 24.90 -5.29
CA ASP A 107 -28.44 24.24 -6.27
C ASP A 107 -27.25 23.53 -5.59
N PHE A 108 -27.58 22.53 -4.78
CA PHE A 108 -26.58 21.72 -4.06
C PHE A 108 -25.68 20.91 -5.01
N SER A 109 -26.13 20.69 -6.24
CA SER A 109 -25.41 19.94 -7.28
C SER A 109 -24.15 20.68 -7.75
N SER A 110 -24.22 22.01 -7.79
CA SER A 110 -23.11 22.89 -8.19
C SER A 110 -22.09 23.14 -7.07
N PHE A 111 -22.40 22.75 -5.83
CA PHE A 111 -21.47 22.83 -4.70
C PHE A 111 -20.34 21.79 -4.83
N SER A 112 -19.27 22.22 -5.51
CA SER A 112 -18.26 21.32 -6.10
C SER A 112 -17.12 20.99 -5.15
N ILE A 113 -17.42 20.15 -4.16
CA ILE A 113 -16.43 19.51 -3.29
C ILE A 113 -16.42 18.02 -3.60
N SER A 114 -15.29 17.49 -4.07
CA SER A 114 -15.21 16.10 -4.52
C SER A 114 -13.81 15.52 -4.40
N THR A 115 -13.69 14.22 -4.61
CA THR A 115 -12.38 13.60 -4.80
C THR A 115 -11.82 13.90 -6.19
N ILE A 116 -10.50 13.86 -6.31
CA ILE A 116 -9.82 14.02 -7.62
C ILE A 116 -10.33 13.00 -8.63
N ASP A 117 -10.55 11.75 -8.23
CA ASP A 117 -11.06 10.70 -9.11
C ASP A 117 -12.50 10.99 -9.56
N LYS A 118 -13.37 11.47 -8.65
CA LYS A 118 -14.75 11.85 -8.99
C LYS A 118 -14.79 13.06 -9.94
N PHE A 119 -13.90 14.02 -9.74
CA PHE A 119 -13.72 15.15 -10.65
C PHE A 119 -13.29 14.66 -12.04
N THR A 120 -12.22 13.87 -12.12
CA THR A 120 -11.70 13.27 -13.36
C THR A 120 -12.77 12.47 -14.10
N TYR A 121 -13.57 11.68 -13.37
CA TYR A 121 -14.69 10.95 -13.93
C TYR A 121 -15.75 11.88 -14.52
N ARG A 122 -16.17 12.93 -13.79
CA ARG A 122 -17.14 13.93 -14.29
C ARG A 122 -16.62 14.62 -15.55
N THR A 123 -15.34 15.00 -15.58
CA THR A 123 -14.66 15.56 -16.75
C THR A 123 -14.80 14.63 -17.94
N ILE A 124 -14.36 13.37 -17.80
CA ILE A 124 -14.41 12.37 -18.86
C ILE A 124 -15.84 12.15 -19.34
N ARG A 125 -16.80 11.95 -18.43
CA ARG A 125 -18.21 11.75 -18.79
C ARG A 125 -18.80 12.91 -19.60
N SER A 126 -18.40 14.15 -19.30
CA SER A 126 -18.82 15.33 -20.08
C SER A 126 -18.28 15.37 -21.52
N PHE A 127 -17.19 14.62 -21.81
CA PHE A 127 -16.65 14.44 -23.15
C PHE A 127 -17.24 13.23 -23.87
N PHE A 128 -17.61 12.18 -23.13
CA PHE A 128 -18.13 10.94 -23.69
C PHE A 128 -19.66 10.83 -23.63
N SER A 129 -20.39 11.89 -23.26
CA SER A 129 -21.86 11.90 -23.13
C SER A 129 -22.60 11.40 -24.37
N ASN A 130 -21.98 11.51 -25.54
CA ASN A 130 -22.56 11.11 -26.83
C ASN A 130 -22.21 9.65 -27.21
N LYS A 131 -21.51 8.89 -26.36
CA LYS A 131 -21.15 7.49 -26.59
C LYS A 131 -21.73 6.62 -25.48
N ASN A 132 -22.37 5.50 -25.85
CA ASN A 132 -22.81 4.45 -24.93
C ASN A 132 -21.59 3.70 -24.35
N LEU A 133 -20.84 4.36 -23.46
CA LEU A 133 -19.68 3.81 -22.78
C LEU A 133 -20.00 3.69 -21.29
N ASP A 134 -20.02 2.46 -20.79
CA ASP A 134 -20.25 2.19 -19.38
C ASP A 134 -18.94 2.24 -18.59
N LEU A 135 -19.02 2.71 -17.34
CA LEU A 135 -17.86 2.72 -16.45
C LEU A 135 -17.83 1.42 -15.65
N GLU A 136 -16.77 0.64 -15.85
CA GLU A 136 -16.53 -0.58 -15.09
C GLU A 136 -15.67 -0.25 -13.86
N MET A 137 -16.26 -0.51 -12.68
CA MET A 137 -15.64 -0.20 -11.38
C MET A 137 -14.81 -1.36 -10.83
N ASP A 138 -15.10 -2.61 -11.21
CA ASP A 138 -14.35 -3.77 -10.74
C ASP A 138 -13.22 -4.14 -11.71
N THR A 139 -12.17 -3.32 -11.69
CA THR A 139 -10.94 -3.55 -12.47
C THR A 139 -10.35 -4.93 -12.21
N HIS A 140 -10.47 -5.47 -10.99
CA HIS A 140 -9.92 -6.77 -10.66
C HIS A 140 -10.67 -7.90 -11.39
N LYS A 141 -12.01 -7.89 -11.37
CA LYS A 141 -12.82 -8.85 -12.13
C LYS A 141 -12.51 -8.77 -13.62
N PHE A 142 -12.49 -7.57 -14.18
CA PHE A 142 -12.20 -7.36 -15.60
C PHE A 142 -10.82 -7.91 -16.00
N LEU A 143 -9.79 -7.66 -15.19
CA LEU A 143 -8.44 -8.18 -15.47
C LEU A 143 -8.35 -9.71 -15.40
N TRP A 144 -9.12 -10.36 -14.52
CA TRP A 144 -9.18 -11.83 -14.50
C TRP A 144 -9.83 -12.38 -15.76
N GLU A 145 -10.88 -11.73 -16.25
CA GLU A 145 -11.53 -12.11 -17.51
C GLU A 145 -10.58 -11.97 -18.71
N VAL A 146 -9.80 -10.89 -18.77
CA VAL A 146 -8.73 -10.73 -19.77
C VAL A 146 -7.73 -11.89 -19.69
N VAL A 147 -7.32 -12.28 -18.49
CA VAL A 147 -6.39 -13.39 -18.28
C VAL A 147 -6.99 -14.73 -18.72
N ASP A 148 -8.24 -15.01 -18.36
CA ASP A 148 -8.90 -16.27 -18.69
C ASP A 148 -9.15 -16.38 -20.20
N ASN A 149 -9.58 -15.31 -20.86
CA ASN A 149 -9.75 -15.27 -22.32
C ASN A 149 -8.41 -15.48 -23.03
N LEU A 150 -7.37 -14.76 -22.61
CA LEU A 150 -6.04 -14.93 -23.17
C LEU A 150 -5.52 -16.35 -22.95
N TYR A 151 -5.68 -16.89 -21.75
CA TYR A 151 -5.23 -18.24 -21.41
C TYR A 151 -5.92 -19.29 -22.29
N ASN A 152 -7.24 -19.18 -22.49
CA ASN A 152 -8.00 -20.08 -23.36
C ASN A 152 -7.59 -19.93 -24.83
N ARG A 153 -7.39 -18.70 -25.31
CA ARG A 153 -6.94 -18.43 -26.69
C ARG A 153 -5.56 -19.03 -26.96
N LEU A 154 -4.61 -18.77 -26.07
CA LEU A 154 -3.24 -19.28 -26.17
C LEU A 154 -3.15 -20.81 -26.02
N LYS A 155 -4.07 -21.43 -25.27
CA LYS A 155 -4.19 -22.89 -25.16
C LYS A 155 -4.66 -23.54 -26.47
N ASN A 156 -5.45 -22.82 -27.26
CA ASN A 156 -6.05 -23.35 -28.49
C ASN A 156 -5.20 -23.08 -29.75
N SER A 157 -4.04 -22.42 -29.64
CA SER A 157 -3.15 -22.16 -30.76
C SER A 157 -1.87 -23.01 -30.69
N GLU A 158 -1.50 -23.68 -31.78
CA GLU A 158 -0.34 -24.58 -31.80
C GLU A 158 0.99 -23.86 -31.49
N LYS A 159 1.20 -22.66 -32.03
CA LYS A 159 2.45 -21.90 -31.88
C LYS A 159 2.58 -21.21 -30.52
N GLU A 160 1.49 -20.71 -29.95
CA GLU A 160 1.55 -19.89 -28.72
C GLU A 160 1.35 -20.75 -27.46
N SER A 161 0.72 -21.92 -27.57
CA SER A 161 0.69 -22.95 -26.53
C SER A 161 2.09 -23.31 -26.04
N HIS A 162 3.07 -23.39 -26.93
CA HIS A 162 4.46 -23.67 -26.57
C HIS A 162 5.06 -22.66 -25.60
N ILE A 163 4.69 -21.38 -25.69
CA ILE A 163 5.17 -20.32 -24.78
C ILE A 163 4.62 -20.56 -23.38
N LEU A 164 3.32 -20.85 -23.26
CA LEU A 164 2.68 -21.13 -21.97
C LEU A 164 3.22 -22.43 -21.36
N ILE A 165 3.37 -23.49 -22.15
CA ILE A 165 3.94 -24.77 -21.70
C ILE A 165 5.37 -24.56 -21.21
N GLN A 166 6.21 -23.84 -21.96
CA GLN A 166 7.56 -23.54 -21.54
C GLN A 166 7.58 -22.75 -20.23
N PHE A 167 6.70 -21.75 -20.09
CA PHE A 167 6.62 -20.95 -18.88
C PHE A 167 6.20 -21.81 -17.67
N SER A 168 5.17 -22.65 -17.81
CA SER A 168 4.71 -23.59 -16.78
C SER A 168 5.81 -24.59 -16.38
N LEU A 169 6.54 -25.15 -17.34
CA LEU A 169 7.66 -26.07 -17.08
C LEU A 169 8.81 -25.40 -16.32
N GLU A 170 9.13 -24.14 -16.64
CA GLU A 170 10.15 -23.38 -15.90
C GLU A 170 9.72 -23.12 -14.46
N ARG A 171 8.42 -22.86 -14.20
CA ARG A 171 7.91 -22.73 -12.82
C ARG A 171 8.00 -24.01 -12.03
N LEU A 172 7.66 -25.14 -12.65
CA LEU A 172 7.79 -26.46 -12.03
C LEU A 172 9.25 -26.76 -11.64
N LYS A 173 10.21 -26.42 -12.51
CA LYS A 173 11.65 -26.54 -12.21
C LYS A 173 12.08 -25.68 -11.01
N GLU A 174 11.39 -24.58 -10.74
CA GLU A 174 11.61 -23.72 -9.58
C GLU A 174 10.80 -24.14 -8.33
N GLY A 175 10.08 -25.26 -8.37
CA GLY A 175 9.23 -25.74 -7.27
C GLY A 175 7.97 -24.90 -7.03
N LYS A 176 7.52 -24.14 -8.05
CA LYS A 176 6.32 -23.29 -7.99
C LYS A 176 5.13 -23.98 -8.65
N ASN A 177 3.92 -23.44 -8.38
CA ASN A 177 2.69 -23.91 -9.01
C ASN A 177 2.76 -23.77 -10.55
N TRP A 178 2.26 -24.77 -11.27
CA TRP A 178 2.20 -24.81 -12.73
C TRP A 178 1.17 -23.82 -13.30
N ASP A 179 0.14 -23.46 -12.53
CA ASP A 179 -0.87 -22.49 -12.96
C ASP A 179 -0.27 -21.08 -13.05
N ILE A 180 -0.18 -20.58 -14.28
CA ILE A 180 0.40 -19.29 -14.62
C ILE A 180 -0.61 -18.13 -14.61
N ARG A 181 -1.91 -18.38 -14.45
CA ARG A 181 -2.94 -17.33 -14.50
C ARG A 181 -2.71 -16.23 -13.47
N LYS A 182 -2.26 -16.60 -12.26
CA LYS A 182 -1.87 -15.62 -11.23
C LYS A 182 -0.71 -14.71 -11.64
N GLU A 183 0.23 -15.19 -12.47
CA GLU A 183 1.33 -14.36 -12.98
C GLU A 183 0.87 -13.50 -14.15
N LEU A 184 0.04 -14.05 -15.05
CA LEU A 184 -0.59 -13.28 -16.12
C LEU A 184 -1.43 -12.13 -15.53
N PHE A 185 -2.13 -12.37 -14.43
CA PHE A 185 -2.87 -11.35 -13.71
C PHE A 185 -1.97 -10.23 -13.18
N LYS A 186 -0.78 -10.55 -12.66
CA LYS A 186 0.21 -9.53 -12.25
C LYS A 186 0.69 -8.70 -13.44
N ILE A 187 0.80 -9.28 -14.63
CA ILE A 187 1.15 -8.53 -15.85
C ILE A 187 -0.02 -7.62 -16.24
N ALA A 188 -1.24 -8.16 -16.24
CA ALA A 188 -2.45 -7.42 -16.58
C ALA A 188 -2.66 -6.23 -15.62
N SER A 189 -2.31 -6.36 -14.34
CA SER A 189 -2.38 -5.24 -13.39
C SER A 189 -1.40 -4.11 -13.73
N LEU A 190 -0.19 -4.40 -14.24
CA LEU A 190 0.77 -3.37 -14.66
C LEU A 190 0.26 -2.49 -15.79
N ILE A 191 -0.56 -3.03 -16.71
CA ILE A 191 -1.15 -2.27 -17.83
C ILE A 191 -2.02 -1.13 -17.29
N VAL A 192 -2.74 -1.40 -16.20
CA VAL A 192 -3.68 -0.46 -15.60
C VAL A 192 -3.01 0.43 -14.55
N GLU A 193 -1.92 -0.01 -13.92
CA GLU A 193 -1.16 0.80 -12.96
C GLU A 193 -0.65 2.13 -13.53
N GLU A 194 -0.84 3.21 -12.76
CA GLU A 194 -0.47 4.56 -13.18
C GLU A 194 1.05 4.74 -13.29
N ASN A 195 1.80 4.23 -12.31
CA ASN A 195 3.26 4.33 -12.26
C ASN A 195 3.95 3.64 -13.44
N SER A 196 3.30 2.63 -14.04
CA SER A 196 3.81 1.88 -15.18
C SER A 196 3.55 2.56 -16.52
N PHE A 197 2.66 3.56 -16.58
CA PHE A 197 2.16 4.16 -17.81
C PHE A 197 3.26 4.69 -18.74
N PHE A 198 4.17 5.53 -18.23
CA PHE A 198 5.23 6.13 -19.05
C PHE A 198 6.28 5.12 -19.50
N TYR A 199 6.54 4.09 -18.69
CA TYR A 199 7.47 3.02 -19.04
C TYR A 199 6.87 2.12 -20.13
N MET A 200 5.60 1.74 -19.98
CA MET A 200 4.87 0.95 -20.97
C MET A 200 4.87 1.62 -22.36
N LYS A 201 4.67 2.94 -22.43
CA LYS A 201 4.75 3.69 -23.70
C LYS A 201 6.11 3.63 -24.40
N LYS A 202 7.19 3.46 -23.64
CA LYS A 202 8.55 3.33 -24.18
C LYS A 202 8.83 1.91 -24.71
N ILE A 203 7.99 0.92 -24.40
CA ILE A 203 8.16 -0.46 -24.89
C ILE A 203 7.71 -0.52 -26.35
N LYS A 204 8.67 -0.38 -27.27
CA LYS A 204 8.43 -0.54 -28.71
C LYS A 204 9.17 -1.77 -29.21
N ILE A 205 8.58 -2.95 -29.01
CA ILE A 205 8.98 -4.16 -29.74
C ILE A 205 7.85 -4.51 -30.72
N GLN A 206 8.19 -4.76 -31.98
CA GLN A 206 7.21 -4.86 -33.06
C GLN A 206 6.77 -6.31 -33.32
N SER A 207 7.56 -7.33 -32.96
CA SER A 207 7.24 -8.73 -33.25
C SER A 207 7.72 -9.75 -32.21
N SER A 208 7.10 -10.94 -32.21
CA SER A 208 7.54 -12.11 -31.42
C SER A 208 8.95 -12.59 -31.79
N LYS A 209 9.40 -12.34 -33.02
CA LYS A 209 10.76 -12.69 -33.49
C LYS A 209 11.82 -11.85 -32.78
N ASP A 210 11.55 -10.57 -32.55
CA ASP A 210 12.47 -9.64 -31.87
C ASP A 210 12.74 -10.07 -30.42
N TRP A 211 11.72 -10.57 -29.73
CA TRP A 211 11.85 -11.15 -28.39
C TRP A 211 12.78 -12.36 -28.37
N ILE A 212 12.70 -13.25 -29.37
CA ILE A 212 13.58 -14.42 -29.50
C ILE A 212 15.03 -13.98 -29.77
N ILE A 213 15.23 -12.99 -30.65
CA ILE A 213 16.56 -12.43 -30.94
C ILE A 213 17.17 -11.81 -29.68
N LEU A 214 16.38 -11.06 -28.91
CA LEU A 214 16.82 -10.49 -27.65
C LEU A 214 17.22 -11.59 -26.65
N LYS A 215 16.36 -12.60 -26.44
CA LYS A 215 16.64 -13.75 -25.54
C LYS A 215 17.96 -14.43 -25.90
N THR A 216 18.16 -14.72 -27.18
CA THR A 216 19.38 -15.40 -27.66
C THR A 216 20.62 -14.53 -27.49
N LYS A 217 20.54 -13.22 -27.74
CA LYS A 217 21.64 -12.26 -27.52
C LYS A 217 22.06 -12.20 -26.05
N LEU A 218 21.10 -12.11 -25.13
CA LEU A 218 21.36 -12.07 -23.68
C LEU A 218 21.92 -13.41 -23.17
N LEU A 219 21.40 -14.55 -23.63
CA LEU A 219 21.95 -15.88 -23.32
C LEU A 219 23.40 -16.04 -23.82
N LYS A 220 23.72 -15.52 -25.00
CA LYS A 220 25.10 -15.51 -25.52
C LYS A 220 26.02 -14.65 -24.64
N ARG A 221 25.57 -13.47 -24.21
CA ARG A 221 26.35 -12.55 -23.35
C ARG A 221 26.63 -13.16 -21.97
N THR A 222 25.62 -13.74 -21.33
CA THR A 222 25.78 -14.43 -20.03
C THR A 222 26.74 -15.62 -20.14
N LYS A 223 26.55 -16.51 -21.13
CA LYS A 223 27.47 -17.64 -21.39
C LYS A 223 28.91 -17.19 -21.69
N LYS A 224 29.10 -16.05 -22.37
CA LYS A 224 30.44 -15.50 -22.66
C LYS A 224 31.16 -15.10 -21.37
N PHE A 225 30.46 -14.49 -20.41
CA PHE A 225 31.02 -14.16 -19.10
C PHE A 225 31.34 -15.41 -18.28
N GLU A 226 30.40 -16.37 -18.20
CA GLU A 226 30.60 -17.66 -17.51
C GLU A 226 31.83 -18.41 -18.07
N LYS A 227 32.03 -18.43 -19.39
CA LYS A 227 33.22 -19.01 -20.03
C LYS A 227 34.51 -18.29 -19.64
N LYS A 228 34.52 -16.95 -19.54
CA LYS A 228 35.70 -16.19 -19.10
C LYS A 228 36.06 -16.52 -17.64
N CYS A 229 35.07 -16.61 -16.76
CA CYS A 229 35.27 -17.00 -15.37
C CYS A 229 35.79 -18.44 -15.26
N LYS A 230 35.20 -19.38 -16.02
CA LYS A 230 35.70 -20.77 -16.09
C LYS A 230 37.17 -20.85 -16.49
N LYS A 231 37.57 -20.12 -17.54
CA LYS A 231 38.97 -20.03 -17.97
C LYS A 231 39.91 -19.52 -16.86
N GLN A 232 39.48 -18.56 -16.05
CA GLN A 232 40.27 -18.09 -14.90
C GLN A 232 40.38 -19.14 -13.80
N GLY A 233 39.29 -19.86 -13.51
CA GLY A 233 39.30 -21.03 -12.64
C GLY A 233 40.29 -22.11 -13.10
N GLU A 234 40.25 -22.47 -14.38
CA GLU A 234 41.16 -23.46 -14.99
C GLU A 234 42.62 -23.03 -14.92
N LYS A 235 42.94 -21.79 -15.33
CA LYS A 235 44.28 -21.21 -15.23
C LYS A 235 44.85 -21.27 -13.81
N PHE A 236 44.02 -20.99 -12.80
CA PHE A 236 44.45 -21.03 -11.41
C PHE A 236 44.80 -22.46 -10.95
N PHE A 237 43.97 -23.46 -11.29
CA PHE A 237 44.26 -24.85 -10.90
C PHE A 237 45.39 -25.49 -11.72
N GLU A 238 45.58 -25.11 -12.98
CA GLU A 238 46.77 -25.48 -13.76
C GLU A 238 48.04 -24.91 -13.12
N PHE A 239 47.99 -23.64 -12.68
CA PHE A 239 49.08 -23.02 -11.96
C PHE A 239 49.39 -23.73 -10.63
N LEU A 240 48.37 -24.09 -9.83
CA LEU A 240 48.59 -24.86 -8.59
C LEU A 240 49.22 -26.23 -8.86
N LYS A 241 48.77 -26.94 -9.92
CA LYS A 241 49.36 -28.23 -10.31
C LYS A 241 50.83 -28.09 -10.73
N LYS A 242 51.17 -27.08 -11.54
CA LYS A 242 52.55 -26.84 -12.00
C LYS A 242 53.52 -26.46 -10.88
N THR A 243 53.01 -25.84 -9.81
CA THR A 243 53.83 -25.34 -8.70
C THR A 243 53.77 -26.24 -7.46
N SER A 244 53.03 -27.34 -7.51
CA SER A 244 52.80 -28.26 -6.39
C SER A 244 52.25 -27.58 -5.13
N ILE A 245 51.54 -26.45 -5.29
CA ILE A 245 50.93 -25.71 -4.18
C ILE A 245 49.61 -26.38 -3.78
N GLN A 246 49.47 -26.69 -2.49
CA GLN A 246 48.28 -27.34 -1.94
C GLN A 246 47.18 -26.31 -1.59
N LYS A 247 45.91 -26.71 -1.75
CA LYS A 247 44.77 -25.80 -1.57
C LYS A 247 44.61 -25.29 -0.13
N HIS A 248 44.86 -26.16 0.85
CA HIS A 248 44.70 -25.84 2.27
C HIS A 248 45.79 -24.88 2.79
N SER A 249 46.87 -24.71 2.03
CA SER A 249 47.99 -23.83 2.38
C SER A 249 47.63 -22.35 2.26
N PHE A 250 46.54 -22.01 1.56
CA PHE A 250 46.01 -20.65 1.48
C PHE A 250 45.22 -20.27 2.74
N HIS A 251 45.33 -19.00 3.15
CA HIS A 251 44.61 -18.46 4.30
C HIS A 251 43.08 -18.70 4.19
N TYR A 252 42.50 -19.45 5.14
CA TYR A 252 41.10 -19.92 5.17
C TYR A 252 40.61 -20.73 3.95
N SER A 253 41.52 -21.13 3.05
CA SER A 253 41.19 -21.68 1.72
C SER A 253 40.26 -20.78 0.87
N ASP A 254 40.13 -19.49 1.21
CA ASP A 254 39.16 -18.60 0.55
C ASP A 254 39.50 -18.38 -0.93
N PHE A 255 40.79 -18.27 -1.23
CA PHE A 255 41.28 -18.02 -2.58
C PHE A 255 41.06 -19.24 -3.50
N PRO A 256 41.46 -20.48 -3.14
CA PRO A 256 41.11 -21.67 -3.95
C PRO A 256 39.61 -21.93 -4.07
N LYS A 257 38.81 -21.65 -3.01
CA LYS A 257 37.34 -21.78 -3.05
C LYS A 257 36.71 -20.86 -4.09
N LEU A 258 37.19 -19.61 -4.19
CA LEU A 258 36.75 -18.67 -5.23
C LEU A 258 36.96 -19.28 -6.63
N PHE A 259 38.20 -19.66 -6.97
CA PHE A 259 38.51 -20.21 -8.30
C PHE A 259 37.86 -21.57 -8.56
N GLN A 260 37.59 -22.37 -7.51
CA GLN A 260 36.85 -23.62 -7.63
C GLN A 260 35.43 -23.38 -8.13
N LYS A 261 34.72 -22.41 -7.53
CA LYS A 261 33.39 -22.01 -7.97
C LYS A 261 33.39 -21.46 -9.40
N LEU A 262 34.38 -20.63 -9.75
CA LEU A 262 34.53 -20.14 -11.12
C LEU A 262 34.72 -21.28 -12.13
N ARG A 263 35.49 -22.31 -11.78
CA ARG A 263 35.77 -23.48 -12.63
C ARG A 263 34.50 -24.27 -12.97
N VAL A 264 33.55 -24.38 -12.04
CA VAL A 264 32.23 -25.00 -12.28
C VAL A 264 31.15 -24.03 -12.81
N LYS A 265 31.55 -22.82 -13.25
CA LYS A 265 30.66 -21.74 -13.74
C LYS A 265 29.68 -21.20 -12.68
N GLU A 266 29.95 -21.42 -11.41
CA GLU A 266 29.16 -20.83 -10.32
C GLU A 266 29.65 -19.39 -10.09
N ILE A 267 28.87 -18.40 -10.55
CA ILE A 267 29.21 -16.98 -10.40
C ILE A 267 28.83 -16.52 -8.99
N ILE A 268 29.84 -16.19 -8.18
CA ILE A 268 29.67 -15.57 -6.87
C ILE A 268 29.41 -14.07 -7.06
N LEU A 269 28.42 -13.53 -6.36
CA LEU A 269 28.01 -12.12 -6.44
C LEU A 269 28.98 -11.17 -5.73
N ASN A 270 29.54 -11.61 -4.58
CA ASN A 270 30.61 -10.91 -3.86
C ASN A 270 31.87 -11.79 -3.76
N PRO A 271 32.59 -12.03 -4.87
CA PRO A 271 33.75 -12.92 -4.89
C PRO A 271 34.95 -12.34 -4.12
N PHE A 272 35.03 -11.01 -3.97
CA PHE A 272 36.14 -10.29 -3.36
C PHE A 272 35.75 -9.71 -2.00
N HIS A 273 35.25 -10.56 -1.11
CA HIS A 273 34.87 -10.15 0.23
C HIS A 273 36.08 -9.70 1.07
N GLN A 274 35.81 -8.97 2.15
CA GLN A 274 36.80 -8.23 2.94
C GLN A 274 37.99 -9.08 3.42
N ARG A 275 37.81 -10.38 3.66
CA ARG A 275 38.91 -11.30 4.05
C ARG A 275 39.93 -11.50 2.93
N ILE A 276 39.47 -11.72 1.70
CA ILE A 276 40.34 -11.87 0.52
C ILE A 276 41.02 -10.54 0.21
N GLU A 277 40.32 -9.41 0.33
CA GLU A 277 40.94 -8.11 0.09
C GLU A 277 42.02 -7.78 1.13
N LYS A 278 41.76 -8.05 2.42
CA LYS A 278 42.76 -7.86 3.49
C LYS A 278 43.98 -8.75 3.30
N SER A 279 43.81 -10.02 2.91
CA SER A 279 44.95 -10.92 2.69
C SER A 279 45.83 -10.49 1.51
N ILE A 280 45.21 -9.89 0.48
CA ILE A 280 45.92 -9.35 -0.68
C ILE A 280 46.59 -8.01 -0.38
N GLN A 281 45.94 -7.12 0.37
CA GLN A 281 46.52 -5.84 0.81
C GLN A 281 47.71 -6.03 1.76
N LYS A 282 47.58 -6.94 2.74
CA LYS A 282 48.68 -7.31 3.63
C LYS A 282 49.72 -8.21 2.97
N GLU A 283 49.44 -8.65 1.74
CA GLU A 283 50.28 -9.56 0.96
C GLU A 283 50.63 -10.90 1.66
N VAL A 284 49.82 -11.32 2.62
CA VAL A 284 49.93 -12.59 3.36
C VAL A 284 48.83 -13.54 2.86
N LEU A 285 49.23 -14.51 2.04
CA LEU A 285 48.30 -15.42 1.33
C LEU A 285 48.24 -16.83 1.92
N TYR A 286 49.04 -17.13 2.94
CA TYR A 286 49.23 -18.48 3.50
C TYR A 286 48.64 -18.64 4.90
N SER A 287 48.39 -19.89 5.31
CA SER A 287 47.90 -20.25 6.65
C SER A 287 48.98 -20.04 7.73
N SER A 288 48.57 -19.66 8.96
CA SER A 288 49.47 -19.45 10.11
C SER A 288 49.87 -20.75 10.83
N LYS A 289 49.34 -21.91 10.43
CA LYS A 289 49.72 -23.20 11.03
C LYS A 289 51.21 -23.50 10.77
N ASN A 290 51.89 -24.04 11.79
CA ASN A 290 53.34 -24.27 11.83
C ASN A 290 53.65 -25.77 11.82
N THR A 291 53.33 -26.46 10.73
CA THR A 291 53.85 -27.80 10.44
C THR A 291 54.99 -27.73 9.42
N LYS A 292 55.85 -28.76 9.33
CA LYS A 292 56.99 -28.80 8.39
C LYS A 292 56.53 -28.71 6.92
N THR A 293 55.43 -29.39 6.59
CA THR A 293 54.74 -29.32 5.29
C THR A 293 54.15 -27.93 5.00
N ASP A 294 53.70 -27.19 6.01
CA ASP A 294 53.22 -25.82 5.85
C ASP A 294 54.36 -24.82 5.56
N MET A 295 55.59 -25.06 6.04
CA MET A 295 56.76 -24.21 5.77
C MET A 295 57.16 -24.25 4.28
N ASP A 296 57.20 -25.44 3.68
CA ASP A 296 57.52 -25.62 2.26
C ASP A 296 56.47 -24.94 1.36
N GLN A 297 55.19 -25.08 1.73
CA GLN A 297 54.08 -24.44 1.02
C GLN A 297 54.11 -22.91 1.16
N LYS A 298 54.50 -22.38 2.33
CA LYS A 298 54.72 -20.93 2.53
C LYS A 298 55.80 -20.39 1.59
N ILE A 299 56.90 -21.12 1.41
CA ILE A 299 58.00 -20.74 0.50
C ILE A 299 57.50 -20.73 -0.96
N LEU A 300 56.78 -21.78 -1.37
CA LEU A 300 56.21 -21.88 -2.73
C LEU A 300 55.22 -20.75 -3.05
N ILE A 301 54.36 -20.38 -2.09
CA ILE A 301 53.42 -19.26 -2.23
C ILE A 301 54.17 -17.92 -2.30
N LYS A 302 55.22 -17.71 -1.48
CA LYS A 302 56.05 -16.50 -1.53
C LYS A 302 56.78 -16.37 -2.88
N ARG A 303 57.37 -17.45 -3.39
CA ARG A 303 58.09 -17.47 -4.68
C ARG A 303 57.17 -17.15 -5.87
N ASN A 304 55.92 -17.64 -5.83
CA ASN A 304 54.96 -17.44 -6.92
C ASN A 304 53.96 -16.29 -6.67
N LYS A 305 54.20 -15.46 -5.66
CA LYS A 305 53.30 -14.37 -5.21
C LYS A 305 52.89 -13.43 -6.35
N LYS A 306 53.82 -13.00 -7.19
CA LYS A 306 53.55 -12.11 -8.33
C LYS A 306 52.48 -12.70 -9.28
N LYS A 307 52.56 -14.01 -9.55
CA LYS A 307 51.61 -14.71 -10.42
C LYS A 307 50.24 -14.90 -9.78
N ILE A 308 50.19 -15.19 -8.48
CA ILE A 308 48.93 -15.29 -7.72
C ILE A 308 48.20 -13.94 -7.71
N LEU A 309 48.94 -12.85 -7.47
CA LEU A 309 48.40 -11.49 -7.50
C LEU A 309 47.96 -11.06 -8.91
N SER A 310 48.67 -11.49 -9.97
CA SER A 310 48.25 -11.20 -11.34
C SER A 310 46.93 -11.91 -11.68
N LEU A 311 46.79 -13.19 -11.34
CA LEU A 311 45.55 -13.96 -11.52
C LEU A 311 44.38 -13.34 -10.75
N TYR A 312 44.63 -12.85 -9.53
CA TYR A 312 43.65 -12.08 -8.78
C TYR A 312 43.21 -10.81 -9.53
N LYS A 313 44.18 -9.97 -9.92
CA LYS A 313 43.91 -8.68 -10.58
C LYS A 313 43.19 -8.87 -11.91
N GLU A 314 43.58 -9.86 -12.71
CA GLU A 314 42.89 -10.24 -13.95
C GLU A 314 41.44 -10.66 -13.69
N THR A 315 41.22 -11.52 -12.69
CA THR A 315 39.88 -11.99 -12.32
C THR A 315 39.02 -10.83 -11.80
N LYS A 316 39.58 -9.96 -10.95
CA LYS A 316 38.92 -8.76 -10.44
C LYS A 316 38.55 -7.78 -11.56
N PHE A 317 39.42 -7.60 -12.55
CA PHE A 317 39.14 -6.78 -13.73
C PHE A 317 37.99 -7.37 -14.57
N ILE A 318 38.01 -8.68 -14.84
CA ILE A 318 36.93 -9.36 -15.57
C ILE A 318 35.59 -9.20 -14.84
N TYR A 319 35.57 -9.43 -13.53
CA TYR A 319 34.37 -9.23 -12.72
C TYR A 319 33.89 -7.79 -12.76
N LYS A 320 34.77 -6.81 -12.45
CA LYS A 320 34.42 -5.38 -12.45
C LYS A 320 33.83 -4.93 -13.80
N LYS A 321 34.35 -5.47 -14.91
CA LYS A 321 33.90 -5.10 -16.26
C LYS A 321 32.56 -5.70 -16.67
N TYR A 322 32.20 -6.90 -16.21
CA TYR A 322 31.07 -7.66 -16.78
C TYR A 322 29.97 -8.05 -15.78
N ILE A 323 30.23 -8.00 -14.46
CA ILE A 323 29.30 -8.49 -13.44
C ILE A 323 27.94 -7.76 -13.48
N SER A 324 27.95 -6.43 -13.64
CA SER A 324 26.73 -5.61 -13.74
C SER A 324 25.83 -6.07 -14.89
N SER A 325 26.40 -6.17 -16.10
CA SER A 325 25.66 -6.63 -17.29
C SER A 325 25.18 -8.08 -17.14
N TYR A 326 25.98 -8.94 -16.50
CA TYR A 326 25.59 -10.33 -16.27
C TYR A 326 24.41 -10.46 -15.31
N ILE A 327 24.42 -9.70 -14.20
CA ILE A 327 23.33 -9.70 -13.23
C ILE A 327 22.04 -9.18 -13.89
N LEU A 328 22.10 -8.06 -14.60
CA LEU A 328 20.96 -7.49 -15.32
C LEU A 328 20.39 -8.47 -16.34
N ASP A 329 21.24 -9.13 -17.13
CA ASP A 329 20.79 -10.12 -18.11
C ASP A 329 20.11 -11.33 -17.46
N LYS A 330 20.67 -11.84 -16.36
CA LYS A 330 20.08 -12.98 -15.64
C LYS A 330 18.74 -12.61 -15.03
N LEU A 331 18.62 -11.42 -14.46
CA LEU A 331 17.36 -10.89 -13.93
C LEU A 331 16.31 -10.72 -15.03
N PHE A 332 16.70 -10.12 -16.16
CA PHE A 332 15.80 -9.97 -17.30
C PHE A 332 15.36 -11.33 -17.84
N LEU A 333 16.29 -12.27 -18.00
CA LEU A 333 15.99 -13.62 -18.51
C LEU A 333 15.04 -14.40 -17.58
N LYS A 334 15.12 -14.17 -16.26
CA LYS A 334 14.19 -14.74 -15.27
C LYS A 334 12.77 -14.22 -15.46
N ASN A 335 12.63 -12.95 -15.83
CA ASN A 335 11.34 -12.29 -16.09
C ASN A 335 11.02 -12.20 -17.59
N PHE A 336 11.70 -12.96 -18.45
CA PHE A 336 11.56 -12.82 -19.90
C PHE A 336 10.14 -13.13 -20.37
N HIS A 337 9.58 -14.24 -19.90
CA HIS A 337 8.23 -14.67 -20.26
C HIS A 337 7.16 -13.66 -19.83
N PHE A 338 7.41 -12.98 -18.70
CA PHE A 338 6.55 -11.91 -18.19
C PHE A 338 6.44 -10.75 -19.19
N LEU A 339 7.57 -10.32 -19.75
CA LEU A 339 7.62 -9.22 -20.71
C LEU A 339 7.20 -9.64 -22.12
N SER A 340 7.45 -10.88 -22.55
CA SER A 340 7.09 -11.32 -23.90
C SER A 340 5.57 -11.44 -24.11
N ILE A 341 4.79 -11.65 -23.04
CA ILE A 341 3.33 -11.83 -23.11
C ILE A 341 2.58 -10.50 -22.89
N ILE A 342 3.26 -9.43 -22.43
CA ILE A 342 2.61 -8.16 -22.07
C ILE A 342 1.80 -7.55 -23.22
N GLN A 343 2.30 -7.66 -24.44
CA GLN A 343 1.64 -7.16 -25.65
C GLN A 343 0.39 -7.96 -26.01
N GLU A 344 0.40 -9.26 -25.76
CA GLU A 344 -0.76 -10.12 -26.02
C GLU A 344 -1.87 -9.87 -24.99
N ILE A 345 -1.50 -9.64 -23.72
CA ILE A 345 -2.44 -9.19 -22.69
C ILE A 345 -3.00 -7.80 -23.05
N GLU A 346 -2.17 -6.87 -23.50
CA GLU A 346 -2.62 -5.53 -23.90
C GLU A 346 -3.60 -5.58 -25.09
N LYS A 347 -3.33 -6.42 -26.09
CA LYS A 347 -4.25 -6.65 -27.21
C LYS A 347 -5.59 -7.21 -26.73
N GLU A 348 -5.57 -8.25 -25.89
CA GLU A 348 -6.77 -8.87 -25.34
C GLU A 348 -7.57 -7.88 -24.47
N PHE A 349 -6.86 -7.13 -23.63
CA PHE A 349 -7.42 -6.06 -22.82
C PHE A 349 -8.16 -5.01 -23.66
N ILE A 350 -7.54 -4.53 -24.75
CA ILE A 350 -8.17 -3.57 -25.67
C ILE A 350 -9.37 -4.19 -26.39
N SER A 351 -9.26 -5.45 -26.82
CA SER A 351 -10.33 -6.18 -27.52
C SER A 351 -11.57 -6.31 -26.63
N LEU A 352 -11.40 -6.84 -25.42
CA LEU A 352 -12.50 -7.07 -24.48
C LEU A 352 -13.18 -5.75 -24.05
N LYS A 353 -12.39 -4.67 -23.89
CA LYS A 353 -12.96 -3.34 -23.63
C LYS A 353 -13.85 -2.83 -24.76
N LYS A 354 -13.45 -3.06 -26.02
CA LYS A 354 -14.23 -2.66 -27.19
C LYS A 354 -15.52 -3.46 -27.30
N GLU A 355 -15.44 -4.77 -27.06
CA GLU A 355 -16.59 -5.68 -27.07
C GLU A 355 -17.64 -5.27 -26.02
N LYS A 356 -17.20 -5.05 -24.77
CA LYS A 356 -18.08 -4.67 -23.67
C LYS A 356 -18.48 -3.18 -23.67
N LYS A 357 -17.85 -2.36 -24.51
CA LYS A 357 -18.03 -0.90 -24.54
C LYS A 357 -17.81 -0.24 -23.17
N ILE A 358 -16.76 -0.65 -22.46
CA ILE A 358 -16.46 -0.13 -21.11
C ILE A 358 -15.17 0.69 -21.04
N ILE A 359 -15.14 1.60 -20.05
CA ILE A 359 -13.94 2.28 -19.58
C ILE A 359 -13.68 1.86 -18.14
N LEU A 360 -12.44 1.47 -17.81
CA LEU A 360 -12.09 1.17 -16.42
C LEU A 360 -11.79 2.47 -15.65
N ASN A 361 -12.27 2.53 -14.42
CA ASN A 361 -11.98 3.65 -13.51
C ASN A 361 -10.46 3.94 -13.38
N ALA A 362 -9.64 2.90 -13.32
CA ALA A 362 -8.19 3.05 -13.14
C ALA A 362 -7.45 3.60 -14.38
N GLU A 363 -8.11 3.69 -15.54
CA GLU A 363 -7.53 4.29 -16.75
C GLU A 363 -7.94 5.76 -16.95
N LEU A 364 -8.88 6.28 -16.16
CA LEU A 364 -9.44 7.62 -16.35
C LEU A 364 -8.35 8.70 -16.42
N ASN A 365 -7.41 8.70 -15.46
CA ASN A 365 -6.31 9.66 -15.46
C ASN A 365 -5.42 9.56 -16.71
N LYS A 366 -5.21 8.34 -17.24
CA LYS A 366 -4.43 8.09 -18.46
C LYS A 366 -5.15 8.63 -19.69
N ILE A 367 -6.44 8.30 -19.83
CA ILE A 367 -7.28 8.75 -20.95
C ILE A 367 -7.36 10.27 -20.99
N LEU A 368 -7.56 10.92 -19.85
CA LEU A 368 -7.59 12.38 -19.73
C LEU A 368 -6.24 12.97 -20.17
N HIS A 369 -5.13 12.40 -19.70
CA HIS A 369 -3.79 12.87 -20.07
C HIS A 369 -3.50 12.73 -21.58
N GLU A 370 -3.85 11.60 -22.19
CA GLU A 370 -3.54 11.35 -23.60
C GLU A 370 -4.43 12.12 -24.55
N ARG A 371 -5.75 12.06 -24.35
CA ARG A 371 -6.70 12.55 -25.35
C ARG A 371 -6.95 14.03 -25.24
N ILE A 372 -6.95 14.54 -24.01
CA ILE A 372 -7.44 15.88 -23.73
C ILE A 372 -6.28 16.85 -23.51
N ILE A 373 -5.14 16.38 -22.97
CA ILE A 373 -3.99 17.26 -22.69
C ILE A 373 -2.94 17.21 -23.79
N GLN A 374 -2.61 16.03 -24.32
CA GLN A 374 -1.65 15.89 -25.42
C GLN A 374 -2.30 16.05 -26.81
N GLY A 375 -3.61 16.28 -26.89
CA GLY A 375 -4.35 16.48 -28.14
C GLY A 375 -4.22 17.91 -28.74
N PRO A 376 -4.69 18.11 -29.99
CA PRO A 376 -4.65 19.41 -30.65
C PRO A 376 -5.65 20.38 -29.99
N LEU A 377 -5.12 21.41 -29.30
CA LEU A 377 -5.80 22.31 -28.35
C LEU A 377 -6.50 21.56 -27.19
N PRO A 378 -6.15 21.81 -25.91
CA PRO A 378 -6.84 21.13 -24.82
C PRO A 378 -8.31 21.58 -24.73
N LEU A 379 -9.23 20.82 -25.35
CA LEU A 379 -10.70 20.99 -25.30
C LEU A 379 -11.25 21.12 -23.86
N ILE A 380 -10.44 20.74 -22.86
CA ILE A 380 -10.72 20.97 -21.44
C ILE A 380 -10.86 22.45 -21.08
N TYR A 381 -10.15 23.35 -21.77
CA TYR A 381 -10.26 24.78 -21.54
C TYR A 381 -11.64 25.29 -21.95
N GLU A 382 -12.11 24.89 -23.13
CA GLU A 382 -13.43 25.30 -23.66
C GLU A 382 -14.57 24.83 -22.75
N LYS A 383 -14.51 23.61 -22.25
CA LYS A 383 -15.60 23.05 -21.41
C LYS A 383 -15.49 23.33 -19.92
N MET A 384 -14.29 23.34 -19.35
CA MET A 384 -14.09 23.36 -17.90
C MET A 384 -13.26 24.54 -17.39
N GLY A 385 -12.36 25.10 -18.22
CA GLY A 385 -11.53 26.25 -17.85
C GLY A 385 -12.36 27.48 -17.47
N VAL A 386 -13.56 27.62 -18.04
CA VAL A 386 -14.51 28.71 -17.78
C VAL A 386 -15.35 28.48 -16.52
N GLN A 387 -15.52 27.24 -16.07
CA GLN A 387 -16.45 26.92 -14.99
C GLN A 387 -15.93 27.33 -13.60
N TYR A 388 -14.66 27.06 -13.30
CA TYR A 388 -14.08 27.29 -11.97
C TYR A 388 -12.98 28.34 -12.01
N LYS A 389 -13.06 29.31 -11.10
CA LYS A 389 -12.04 30.36 -10.90
C LYS A 389 -11.15 30.12 -9.69
N HIS A 390 -11.62 29.31 -8.75
CA HIS A 390 -10.94 29.09 -7.47
C HIS A 390 -10.73 27.60 -7.22
N TYR A 391 -9.47 27.20 -7.01
CA TYR A 391 -9.07 25.80 -6.81
C TYR A 391 -8.51 25.59 -5.41
N PHE A 392 -9.03 24.59 -4.71
CA PHE A 392 -8.52 24.11 -3.43
C PHE A 392 -8.13 22.65 -3.59
N ILE A 393 -6.88 22.30 -3.28
CA ILE A 393 -6.41 20.91 -3.33
C ILE A 393 -5.89 20.55 -1.94
N ASP A 394 -6.57 19.62 -1.27
CA ASP A 394 -6.17 19.09 0.02
C ASP A 394 -5.40 17.77 -0.11
N GLU A 395 -4.59 17.45 0.89
CA GLU A 395 -3.79 16.22 0.97
C GLU A 395 -2.94 15.96 -0.30
N PHE A 396 -2.36 17.03 -0.86
CA PHE A 396 -1.63 16.98 -2.14
C PHE A 396 -0.51 15.95 -2.20
N GLN A 397 0.10 15.61 -1.06
CA GLN A 397 1.17 14.61 -0.99
C GLN A 397 0.73 13.18 -1.40
N ASP A 398 -0.58 12.93 -1.50
CA ASP A 398 -1.14 11.67 -1.98
C ASP A 398 -1.56 11.73 -3.46
N THR A 399 -1.51 12.91 -4.08
CA THR A 399 -1.85 13.10 -5.50
C THR A 399 -0.81 12.40 -6.38
N SER A 400 -1.29 11.68 -7.40
CA SER A 400 -0.43 11.04 -8.38
C SER A 400 0.07 12.01 -9.45
N PHE A 401 1.09 11.58 -10.19
CA PHE A 401 1.65 12.41 -11.26
C PHE A 401 0.62 12.77 -12.33
N LEU A 402 -0.17 11.81 -12.84
CA LEU A 402 -1.18 12.12 -13.87
C LEU A 402 -2.30 12.97 -13.30
N GLN A 403 -2.77 12.68 -12.07
CA GLN A 403 -3.80 13.50 -11.41
C GLN A 403 -3.38 14.98 -11.35
N TRP A 404 -2.15 15.26 -10.89
CA TRP A 404 -1.68 16.64 -10.83
C TRP A 404 -1.48 17.24 -12.21
N TYR A 405 -0.86 16.54 -13.16
CA TYR A 405 -0.69 17.09 -14.52
C TYR A 405 -2.04 17.43 -15.16
N ASN A 406 -3.07 16.62 -14.90
CA ASN A 406 -4.42 16.86 -15.38
C ASN A 406 -5.06 18.10 -14.75
N ILE A 407 -4.88 18.31 -13.43
CA ILE A 407 -5.46 19.46 -12.72
C ILE A 407 -4.63 20.74 -12.91
N ARG A 408 -3.30 20.62 -13.02
CA ARG A 408 -2.35 21.73 -13.09
C ARG A 408 -2.69 22.70 -14.21
N ILE A 409 -3.11 22.18 -15.35
CA ILE A 409 -3.51 22.97 -16.52
C ILE A 409 -4.69 23.89 -16.20
N LEU A 410 -5.70 23.37 -15.49
CA LEU A 410 -6.87 24.15 -15.07
C LEU A 410 -6.50 25.20 -14.02
N VAL A 411 -5.60 24.84 -13.10
CA VAL A 411 -5.06 25.78 -12.11
C VAL A 411 -4.27 26.90 -12.79
N GLU A 412 -3.45 26.59 -13.78
CA GLU A 412 -2.68 27.58 -14.55
C GLU A 412 -3.61 28.54 -15.33
N ASN A 413 -4.69 28.03 -15.92
CA ASN A 413 -5.69 28.87 -16.58
C ASN A 413 -6.36 29.83 -15.59
N ALA A 414 -6.87 29.30 -14.48
CA ALA A 414 -7.56 30.10 -13.50
C ALA A 414 -6.66 31.19 -12.89
N LEU A 415 -5.38 30.89 -12.65
CA LEU A 415 -4.41 31.90 -12.22
C LEU A 415 -4.15 32.96 -13.31
N SER A 416 -4.23 32.61 -14.59
CA SER A 416 -4.08 33.59 -15.68
C SER A 416 -5.29 34.53 -15.79
N GLU A 417 -6.49 34.07 -15.40
CA GLU A 417 -7.76 34.81 -15.45
C GLU A 417 -8.15 35.50 -14.13
N ASN A 418 -7.18 35.96 -13.32
CA ASN A 418 -7.40 36.58 -11.99
C ASN A 418 -8.09 35.69 -10.94
N GLY A 419 -8.09 34.38 -11.13
CA GLY A 419 -8.55 33.39 -10.16
C GLY A 419 -7.54 33.15 -9.03
N SER A 420 -7.76 32.09 -8.25
CA SER A 420 -6.85 31.72 -7.16
C SER A 420 -6.72 30.22 -6.98
N ALA A 421 -5.54 29.76 -6.57
CA ALA A 421 -5.33 28.37 -6.23
C ALA A 421 -4.63 28.22 -4.87
N MET A 422 -5.11 27.27 -4.08
CA MET A 422 -4.57 26.91 -2.78
C MET A 422 -4.31 25.40 -2.74
N ILE A 423 -3.08 25.03 -2.41
CA ILE A 423 -2.65 23.65 -2.25
C ILE A 423 -2.22 23.45 -0.80
N VAL A 424 -2.73 22.40 -0.15
CA VAL A 424 -2.41 22.04 1.22
C VAL A 424 -1.84 20.63 1.26
N GLY A 425 -0.75 20.43 2.00
CA GLY A 425 -0.16 19.10 2.11
C GLY A 425 0.89 18.96 3.21
N ASP A 426 1.23 17.71 3.52
CA ASP A 426 2.36 17.33 4.38
C ASP A 426 3.11 16.16 3.74
N PRO A 427 4.33 16.35 3.18
CA PRO A 427 5.07 15.26 2.54
C PRO A 427 5.40 14.12 3.53
N LYS A 428 5.41 14.41 4.84
CA LYS A 428 5.62 13.41 5.91
C LYS A 428 4.42 12.49 6.12
N GLN A 429 3.26 12.82 5.54
CA GLN A 429 2.03 12.01 5.60
C GLN A 429 1.74 11.30 4.28
N SER A 430 2.68 11.26 3.34
CA SER A 430 2.51 10.51 2.09
C SER A 430 2.69 9.01 2.38
N ILE A 431 1.57 8.26 2.31
CA ILE A 431 1.53 6.82 2.61
C ILE A 431 0.75 6.01 1.55
N TYR A 432 0.36 6.65 0.44
CA TYR A 432 -0.41 6.03 -0.65
C TYR A 432 0.40 5.87 -1.95
N ARG A 433 1.72 5.70 -1.86
CA ARG A 433 2.59 5.48 -3.05
C ARG A 433 2.17 4.28 -3.91
N TRP A 434 1.63 3.24 -3.29
CA TRP A 434 1.05 2.07 -3.97
C TRP A 434 -0.21 2.38 -4.79
N ARG A 435 -0.84 3.56 -4.58
CA ARG A 435 -1.93 4.10 -5.42
C ARG A 435 -1.43 5.17 -6.42
N GLY A 436 -0.12 5.36 -6.55
CA GLY A 436 0.47 6.36 -7.44
C GLY A 436 0.82 7.70 -6.79
N GLY A 437 0.49 7.91 -5.51
CA GLY A 437 0.85 9.16 -4.80
C GLY A 437 2.36 9.36 -4.72
N ASP A 438 2.84 10.57 -5.00
CA ASP A 438 4.28 10.85 -5.00
C ASP A 438 4.64 12.06 -4.11
N ALA A 439 5.29 11.78 -2.98
CA ALA A 439 5.81 12.83 -2.09
C ALA A 439 6.81 13.75 -2.81
N ASN A 440 7.58 13.22 -3.78
CA ASN A 440 8.52 14.02 -4.56
C ASN A 440 7.80 15.07 -5.39
N LEU A 441 6.57 14.82 -5.84
CA LEU A 441 5.78 15.79 -6.58
C LEU A 441 5.53 17.05 -5.76
N PHE A 442 5.14 16.90 -4.48
CA PHE A 442 4.93 18.05 -3.59
C PHE A 442 6.24 18.80 -3.33
N LEU A 443 7.35 18.08 -3.20
CA LEU A 443 8.67 18.68 -2.95
C LEU A 443 9.17 19.44 -4.17
N HIS A 444 9.02 18.85 -5.37
CA HIS A 444 9.31 19.52 -6.62
C HIS A 444 8.46 20.76 -6.77
N LEU A 445 7.14 20.65 -6.49
CA LEU A 445 6.23 21.80 -6.51
C LEU A 445 6.66 22.89 -5.54
N ILE A 446 7.23 22.56 -4.37
CA ILE A 446 7.77 23.53 -3.40
C ILE A 446 9.12 24.11 -3.84
N SER A 447 9.99 23.33 -4.48
CA SER A 447 11.33 23.79 -4.89
C SER A 447 11.36 24.52 -6.24
N SER A 448 10.44 24.21 -7.16
CA SER A 448 10.48 24.73 -8.53
C SER A 448 9.95 26.16 -8.62
N SER A 449 10.56 26.97 -9.48
CA SER A 449 10.01 28.24 -9.95
C SER A 449 9.07 28.01 -11.14
N SER A 450 7.91 28.66 -11.18
CA SER A 450 7.05 28.70 -12.36
C SER A 450 7.32 29.98 -13.14
N LYS A 451 7.29 29.91 -14.48
CA LYS A 451 7.32 31.09 -15.35
C LYS A 451 5.95 31.74 -15.51
N SER A 452 4.87 30.98 -15.29
CA SER A 452 3.49 31.39 -15.63
C SER A 452 2.72 32.02 -14.47
N TYR A 453 3.16 31.84 -13.22
CA TYR A 453 2.47 32.36 -12.03
C TYR A 453 3.44 32.58 -10.86
N HIS A 454 3.07 33.49 -9.95
CA HIS A 454 3.78 33.65 -8.68
C HIS A 454 3.39 32.55 -7.70
N LYS A 455 4.36 32.10 -6.90
CA LYS A 455 4.16 31.06 -5.91
C LYS A 455 4.55 31.57 -4.53
N LYS A 456 3.64 31.42 -3.56
CA LYS A 456 3.87 31.75 -2.15
C LYS A 456 3.77 30.50 -1.30
N ILE A 457 4.85 30.18 -0.59
CA ILE A 457 4.90 29.04 0.34
C ILE A 457 4.63 29.56 1.75
N ILE A 458 3.70 28.93 2.46
CA ILE A 458 3.32 29.27 3.82
C ILE A 458 3.51 28.02 4.68
N THR A 459 4.36 28.10 5.70
CA THR A 459 4.58 26.99 6.64
C THR A 459 3.70 27.18 7.86
N ILE A 460 2.87 26.18 8.18
CA ILE A 460 2.06 26.19 9.41
C ILE A 460 2.76 25.33 10.46
N GLU A 461 3.35 26.00 11.44
CA GLU A 461 4.22 25.37 12.46
C GLU A 461 3.45 24.90 13.69
N THR A 462 2.34 25.57 14.05
CA THR A 462 1.64 25.32 15.31
C THR A 462 0.82 24.02 15.27
N ASN A 463 0.93 23.17 16.29
CA ASN A 463 0.12 21.96 16.47
C ASN A 463 -1.05 22.24 17.43
N PHE A 464 -2.29 22.12 16.94
CA PHE A 464 -3.52 22.36 17.71
C PHE A 464 -4.17 21.06 18.23
N ARG A 465 -3.62 19.89 17.87
CA ARG A 465 -4.20 18.57 18.16
C ARG A 465 -3.70 17.99 19.47
N SER A 466 -2.38 17.89 19.59
CA SER A 466 -1.72 17.07 20.60
C SER A 466 -1.19 17.90 21.75
N TYR A 467 -1.10 17.29 22.93
CA TYR A 467 -0.46 17.88 24.10
C TYR A 467 1.07 18.02 23.93
N GLU A 468 1.65 18.91 24.74
CA GLU A 468 3.04 19.37 24.64
C GLU A 468 4.06 18.22 24.56
N GLU A 469 3.97 17.22 25.44
CA GLU A 469 4.93 16.11 25.49
C GLU A 469 4.93 15.25 24.21
N ILE A 470 3.77 15.06 23.57
CA ILE A 470 3.67 14.34 22.29
C ILE A 470 4.33 15.15 21.17
N VAL A 471 4.14 16.48 21.16
CA VAL A 471 4.74 17.36 20.15
C VAL A 471 6.27 17.38 20.32
N LYS A 472 6.77 17.56 21.54
CA LYS A 472 8.20 17.52 21.88
C LYS A 472 8.85 16.19 21.51
N PHE A 473 8.18 15.08 21.83
CA PHE A 473 8.65 13.73 21.49
C PHE A 473 8.78 13.57 19.97
N ASN A 474 7.72 13.87 19.22
CA ASN A 474 7.73 13.76 17.76
C ASN A 474 8.79 14.67 17.13
N ASN A 475 8.87 15.94 17.55
CA ASN A 475 9.91 16.87 17.09
C ASN A 475 11.32 16.29 17.29
N SER A 476 11.59 15.74 18.48
CA SER A 476 12.91 15.16 18.79
C SER A 476 13.18 13.87 18.01
N LEU A 477 12.18 12.99 17.88
CA LEU A 477 12.30 11.73 17.14
C LEU A 477 12.62 11.98 15.67
N TYR A 478 11.83 12.81 14.99
CA TYR A 478 12.01 13.07 13.56
C TYR A 478 13.24 13.92 13.26
N GLN A 479 13.69 14.75 14.21
CA GLN A 479 14.99 15.41 14.10
C GLN A 479 16.16 14.41 14.13
N SER A 480 16.12 13.37 14.97
CA SER A 480 17.10 12.27 14.94
C SER A 480 17.02 11.49 13.62
N VAL A 481 15.80 11.10 13.20
CA VAL A 481 15.57 10.39 11.92
C VAL A 481 16.14 11.17 10.73
N SER A 482 16.03 12.49 10.72
CA SER A 482 16.55 13.35 9.63
C SER A 482 18.06 13.17 9.38
N LYS A 483 18.85 12.84 10.43
CA LYS A 483 20.30 12.69 10.34
C LYS A 483 20.73 11.41 9.61
N ILE A 484 19.83 10.43 9.51
CA ILE A 484 20.11 9.10 8.94
C ILE A 484 19.98 9.11 7.40
N PHE A 485 19.29 10.10 6.83
CA PHE A 485 19.12 10.18 5.38
C PHE A 485 20.36 10.75 4.67
N ASN A 486 20.78 10.06 3.61
CA ASN A 486 21.79 10.55 2.67
C ASN A 486 21.24 11.62 1.72
N SER A 487 19.97 11.47 1.30
CA SER A 487 19.30 12.43 0.41
C SER A 487 19.07 13.77 1.12
N THR A 488 19.54 14.85 0.49
CA THR A 488 19.39 16.24 0.98
C THR A 488 17.92 16.65 1.06
N ILE A 489 17.11 16.24 0.08
CA ILE A 489 15.68 16.52 0.01
C ILE A 489 14.97 15.93 1.23
N TYR A 490 15.19 14.64 1.49
CA TYR A 490 14.50 13.92 2.57
C TYR A 490 14.97 14.33 3.96
N LYS A 491 16.27 14.63 4.09
CA LYS A 491 16.83 15.24 5.30
C LYS A 491 16.16 16.59 5.60
N LYS A 492 15.95 17.43 4.58
CA LYS A 492 15.31 18.75 4.73
C LYS A 492 13.87 18.62 5.25
N ILE A 493 13.09 17.68 4.73
CA ILE A 493 11.69 17.45 5.13
C ILE A 493 11.53 17.26 6.64
N TYR A 494 12.35 16.39 7.25
CA TYR A 494 12.24 16.09 8.68
C TYR A 494 13.03 17.06 9.57
N LYS A 495 14.03 17.76 9.01
CA LYS A 495 14.81 18.76 9.75
C LYS A 495 14.02 20.06 9.95
N GLU A 496 13.31 20.51 8.93
CA GLU A 496 12.56 21.78 8.93
C GLU A 496 11.16 21.66 9.54
N SER A 497 10.78 20.48 10.04
CA SER A 497 9.41 20.19 10.48
C SER A 497 9.16 20.35 11.97
N LYS A 498 9.91 21.20 12.67
CA LYS A 498 9.63 21.45 14.10
C LYS A 498 8.28 22.13 14.25
N GLN A 499 7.41 21.51 15.03
CA GLN A 499 6.11 22.09 15.37
C GLN A 499 6.18 22.89 16.66
N LYS A 500 5.44 23.99 16.73
CA LYS A 500 5.21 24.76 17.95
C LYS A 500 4.03 24.19 18.72
N GLU A 501 4.13 24.13 20.04
CA GLU A 501 3.04 23.68 20.91
C GLU A 501 1.96 24.77 21.05
N PHE A 502 0.68 24.37 21.05
CA PHE A 502 -0.45 25.28 21.30
C PHE A 502 -1.24 24.94 22.58
N LYS A 503 -1.33 23.64 22.91
CA LYS A 503 -2.17 23.14 24.02
C LYS A 503 -1.48 23.28 25.38
N THR A 504 -2.29 23.10 26.43
CA THR A 504 -1.92 23.01 27.83
C THR A 504 -0.77 22.01 28.09
N PRO A 505 0.02 22.22 29.15
CA PRO A 505 1.12 21.33 29.52
C PRO A 505 0.62 19.92 29.82
N GLY A 506 1.42 18.90 29.49
CA GLY A 506 1.15 17.51 29.84
C GLY A 506 1.17 16.54 28.66
N GLY A 507 0.54 15.39 28.86
CA GLY A 507 0.56 14.28 27.92
C GLY A 507 1.67 13.28 28.26
N TYR A 508 1.62 12.12 27.62
CA TYR A 508 2.47 10.99 27.99
C TYR A 508 2.91 10.17 26.77
N VAL A 509 4.20 9.84 26.70
CA VAL A 509 4.75 8.94 25.70
C VAL A 509 5.51 7.81 26.37
N GLU A 510 5.23 6.57 25.97
CA GLU A 510 5.89 5.36 26.47
C GLU A 510 6.46 4.52 25.33
N LEU A 511 7.75 4.17 25.43
CA LEU A 511 8.43 3.24 24.53
C LEU A 511 8.79 1.95 25.27
N ASN A 512 8.23 0.85 24.81
CA ASN A 512 8.44 -0.49 25.35
C ASN A 512 9.18 -1.38 24.35
N PHE A 513 10.35 -1.87 24.74
CA PHE A 513 11.09 -2.89 24.00
C PHE A 513 10.80 -4.28 24.58
N VAL A 514 10.40 -5.21 23.72
CA VAL A 514 10.07 -6.59 24.10
C VAL A 514 11.11 -7.54 23.52
N MET A 515 11.68 -8.40 24.37
CA MET A 515 12.64 -9.42 23.95
C MET A 515 11.99 -10.49 23.07
N GLU A 516 12.80 -11.12 22.21
CA GLU A 516 12.32 -12.18 21.33
C GLU A 516 12.09 -13.48 22.13
N GLN A 517 10.83 -13.86 22.29
CA GLN A 517 10.39 -15.13 22.87
C GLN A 517 9.65 -15.95 21.80
N LYS A 518 9.52 -17.28 22.02
CA LYS A 518 8.78 -18.20 21.11
C LYS A 518 7.40 -17.65 20.70
N ASN A 519 6.73 -16.91 21.59
CA ASN A 519 5.41 -16.28 21.34
C ASN A 519 5.42 -14.74 21.45
N TYR A 520 6.22 -14.06 20.60
CA TYR A 520 6.30 -12.58 20.56
C TYR A 520 4.93 -11.88 20.47
N ARG A 521 4.02 -12.36 19.61
CA ARG A 521 2.67 -11.78 19.46
C ARG A 521 1.88 -11.81 20.77
N GLN A 522 1.91 -12.94 21.45
CA GLN A 522 1.23 -13.11 22.75
C GLN A 522 1.86 -12.23 23.84
N SER A 523 3.20 -12.10 23.86
CA SER A 523 3.87 -11.27 24.87
C SER A 523 3.49 -9.79 24.76
N ILE A 524 3.33 -9.26 23.53
CA ILE A 524 2.85 -7.90 23.30
C ILE A 524 1.39 -7.76 23.70
N TYR A 525 0.56 -8.75 23.35
CA TYR A 525 -0.85 -8.77 23.75
C TYR A 525 -1.02 -8.64 25.28
N CYS A 526 -0.29 -9.43 26.07
CA CYS A 526 -0.37 -9.36 27.53
C CYS A 526 -0.06 -7.96 28.07
N LYS A 527 0.99 -7.30 27.54
CA LYS A 527 1.33 -5.92 27.94
C LYS A 527 0.27 -4.90 27.52
N ILE A 528 -0.34 -5.07 26.35
CA ILE A 528 -1.44 -4.21 25.88
C ILE A 528 -2.65 -4.36 26.81
N LYS A 529 -3.02 -5.58 27.18
CA LYS A 529 -4.12 -5.87 28.11
C LYS A 529 -3.92 -5.17 29.45
N GLU A 530 -2.73 -5.31 30.04
CA GLU A 530 -2.38 -4.63 31.29
C GLU A 530 -2.49 -3.11 31.16
N LYS A 531 -2.01 -2.56 30.03
CA LYS A 531 -2.06 -1.13 29.77
C LYS A 531 -3.48 -0.62 29.59
N ILE A 532 -4.34 -1.34 28.88
CA ILE A 532 -5.77 -0.99 28.74
C ILE A 532 -6.43 -0.95 30.12
N LYS A 533 -6.22 -1.97 30.96
CA LYS A 533 -6.75 -1.99 32.33
C LYS A 533 -6.28 -0.78 33.15
N LYS A 534 -5.02 -0.36 32.99
CA LYS A 534 -4.47 0.83 33.66
C LYS A 534 -5.13 2.12 33.14
N LEU A 535 -5.36 2.24 31.84
CA LEU A 535 -6.04 3.40 31.24
C LEU A 535 -7.50 3.51 31.70
N LEU A 536 -8.21 2.39 31.82
CA LEU A 536 -9.58 2.37 32.34
C LEU A 536 -9.62 2.83 33.81
N LYS A 537 -8.61 2.48 34.62
CA LYS A 537 -8.45 3.02 36.00
C LYS A 537 -8.16 4.52 36.03
N GLN A 538 -7.68 5.10 34.94
CA GLN A 538 -7.46 6.55 34.77
C GLN A 538 -8.68 7.25 34.15
N GLU A 539 -9.85 6.62 34.17
CA GLU A 539 -11.12 7.15 33.66
C GLU A 539 -11.16 7.40 32.14
N TYR A 540 -10.29 6.75 31.36
CA TYR A 540 -10.50 6.69 29.91
C TYR A 540 -11.64 5.74 29.56
N LYS A 541 -12.43 6.09 28.54
CA LYS A 541 -13.45 5.21 27.97
C LYS A 541 -12.84 4.26 26.94
N LEU A 542 -13.53 3.17 26.58
CA LEU A 542 -13.02 2.25 25.55
C LEU A 542 -12.88 2.95 24.19
N SER A 543 -13.83 3.83 23.86
CA SER A 543 -13.85 4.66 22.65
C SER A 543 -12.71 5.69 22.55
N ASP A 544 -12.06 6.02 23.67
CA ASP A 544 -10.89 6.90 23.71
C ASP A 544 -9.60 6.18 23.25
N ILE A 545 -9.61 4.84 23.27
CA ILE A 545 -8.44 4.01 22.98
C ILE A 545 -8.46 3.52 21.52
N ALA A 546 -7.42 3.87 20.78
CA ALA A 546 -7.17 3.33 19.45
C ALA A 546 -5.89 2.48 19.40
N ILE A 547 -6.00 1.30 18.79
CA ILE A 547 -4.87 0.40 18.52
C ILE A 547 -4.57 0.44 17.03
N LEU A 548 -3.38 0.94 16.66
CA LEU A 548 -3.00 1.11 15.26
C LEU A 548 -1.99 0.05 14.83
N VAL A 549 -2.42 -0.86 13.94
CA VAL A 549 -1.59 -1.95 13.42
C VAL A 549 -1.05 -1.68 12.01
N ARG A 550 0.07 -2.31 11.66
CA ARG A 550 0.63 -2.20 10.29
C ARG A 550 -0.10 -3.08 9.28
N SER A 551 -0.55 -4.27 9.72
CA SER A 551 -1.16 -5.31 8.88
C SER A 551 -2.55 -5.69 9.39
N ASN A 552 -3.41 -6.19 8.50
CA ASN A 552 -4.73 -6.69 8.90
C ASN A 552 -4.59 -7.94 9.79
N GLU A 553 -3.64 -8.83 9.49
CA GLU A 553 -3.38 -10.04 10.29
C GLU A 553 -3.07 -9.74 11.76
N ASP A 554 -2.29 -8.70 12.03
CA ASP A 554 -1.99 -8.31 13.42
C ASP A 554 -3.23 -7.70 14.12
N GLY A 555 -4.10 -7.02 13.36
CA GLY A 555 -5.33 -6.46 13.91
C GLY A 555 -6.40 -7.52 14.17
N THR A 556 -6.54 -8.53 13.32
CA THR A 556 -7.45 -9.66 13.57
C THR A 556 -7.02 -10.44 14.80
N PHE A 557 -5.72 -10.74 14.92
CA PHE A 557 -5.16 -11.41 16.11
C PHE A 557 -5.46 -10.64 17.41
N LEU A 558 -5.23 -9.32 17.43
CA LEU A 558 -5.51 -8.51 18.62
C LEU A 558 -7.02 -8.40 18.92
N SER A 559 -7.85 -8.33 17.88
CA SER A 559 -9.30 -8.30 18.04
C SER A 559 -9.82 -9.57 18.69
N GLU A 560 -9.45 -10.74 18.15
CA GLU A 560 -9.87 -12.04 18.67
C GLU A 560 -9.49 -12.18 20.15
N LYS A 561 -8.24 -11.85 20.49
CA LYS A 561 -7.75 -11.94 21.87
C LYS A 561 -8.43 -10.97 22.83
N LEU A 562 -8.68 -9.73 22.40
CA LEU A 562 -9.37 -8.74 23.24
C LEU A 562 -10.84 -9.13 23.48
N VAL A 563 -11.52 -9.67 22.48
CA VAL A 563 -12.90 -10.16 22.61
C VAL A 563 -12.96 -11.38 23.52
N GLU A 564 -12.02 -12.34 23.38
CA GLU A 564 -11.88 -13.49 24.31
C GLU A 564 -11.72 -13.05 25.78
N ASP A 565 -11.04 -11.93 26.02
CA ASP A 565 -10.83 -11.35 27.34
C ASP A 565 -11.95 -10.38 27.80
N GLY A 566 -13.04 -10.29 27.04
CA GLY A 566 -14.27 -9.56 27.39
C GLY A 566 -14.27 -8.07 27.04
N PHE A 567 -13.33 -7.57 26.22
CA PHE A 567 -13.36 -6.19 25.75
C PHE A 567 -14.26 -6.03 24.52
N ILE A 568 -15.00 -4.92 24.47
CA ILE A 568 -15.76 -4.52 23.28
C ILE A 568 -14.81 -3.83 22.31
N VAL A 569 -14.74 -4.33 21.08
CA VAL A 569 -13.80 -3.86 20.06
C VAL A 569 -14.56 -3.48 18.80
N ASN A 570 -14.32 -2.27 18.28
CA ASN A 570 -14.74 -1.87 16.95
C ASN A 570 -13.55 -1.98 16.00
N THR A 571 -13.62 -2.91 15.06
CA THR A 571 -12.54 -3.13 14.10
C THR A 571 -12.92 -2.67 12.70
N SER A 572 -12.03 -1.86 12.12
CA SER A 572 -11.99 -1.72 10.66
C SER A 572 -11.10 -2.81 10.03
N VAL A 573 -10.46 -3.64 10.86
CA VAL A 573 -9.63 -4.76 10.48
C VAL A 573 -10.47 -6.01 10.68
N SER A 574 -10.95 -6.51 9.56
CA SER A 574 -12.01 -7.49 9.41
C SER A 574 -12.05 -8.62 10.45
N LEU A 575 -13.09 -8.62 11.29
CA LEU A 575 -13.77 -9.87 11.65
C LEU A 575 -14.47 -10.36 10.38
N LEU A 576 -13.76 -11.18 9.60
CA LEU A 576 -14.25 -11.62 8.30
C LEU A 576 -15.49 -12.47 8.50
N ILE A 577 -16.58 -12.09 7.84
CA ILE A 577 -17.87 -12.78 7.93
C ILE A 577 -17.71 -14.27 7.56
N LYS A 578 -16.80 -14.60 6.62
CA LYS A 578 -16.53 -15.99 6.23
C LYS A 578 -15.97 -16.90 7.33
N ASN A 579 -15.38 -16.35 8.39
CA ASN A 579 -14.78 -17.12 9.48
C ASN A 579 -15.82 -17.56 10.52
N HIS A 580 -17.03 -17.03 10.42
CA HIS A 580 -18.12 -17.34 11.32
C HIS A 580 -18.86 -18.61 10.89
N LEU A 581 -19.03 -19.52 11.84
CA LEU A 581 -19.59 -20.84 11.63
C LEU A 581 -20.99 -20.81 10.98
N GLU A 582 -21.86 -19.91 11.45
CA GLU A 582 -23.21 -19.75 10.94
C GLU A 582 -23.23 -19.37 9.45
N ILE A 583 -22.30 -18.52 9.01
CA ILE A 583 -22.18 -18.17 7.59
C ILE A 583 -21.60 -19.34 6.79
N GLU A 584 -20.63 -20.07 7.33
CA GLU A 584 -20.09 -21.26 6.67
C GLU A 584 -21.18 -22.32 6.41
N ILE A 585 -22.09 -22.53 7.37
CA ILE A 585 -23.25 -23.42 7.23
C ILE A 585 -24.17 -22.94 6.09
N ILE A 586 -24.51 -21.64 6.04
CA ILE A 586 -25.39 -21.08 5.00
C ILE A 586 -24.75 -21.20 3.60
N ILE A 587 -23.46 -20.93 3.47
CA ILE A 587 -22.75 -21.02 2.19
C ILE A 587 -22.65 -22.48 1.71
N HIS A 588 -22.35 -23.42 2.62
CA HIS A 588 -22.35 -24.84 2.27
C HIS A 588 -23.74 -25.33 1.86
N PHE A 589 -24.79 -24.82 2.49
CA PHE A 589 -26.17 -25.09 2.10
C PHE A 589 -26.46 -24.60 0.66
N PHE A 590 -26.02 -23.41 0.27
CA PHE A 590 -26.16 -22.92 -1.11
C PHE A 590 -25.37 -23.75 -2.14
N TYR A 591 -24.15 -24.19 -1.81
CA TYR A 591 -23.41 -25.11 -2.68
C TYR A 591 -24.17 -26.43 -2.90
N LEU A 592 -24.84 -26.94 -1.86
CA LEU A 592 -25.64 -28.16 -1.96
C LEU A 592 -26.91 -27.97 -2.78
N LEU A 593 -27.56 -26.80 -2.73
CA LEU A 593 -28.71 -26.51 -3.60
C LEU A 593 -28.33 -26.56 -5.09
N LEU A 594 -27.14 -26.08 -5.46
CA LEU A 594 -26.65 -26.13 -6.85
C LEU A 594 -26.15 -27.52 -7.26
N LYS A 595 -25.48 -28.22 -6.34
CA LYS A 595 -24.88 -29.54 -6.60
C LYS A 595 -25.35 -30.55 -5.55
N PRO A 596 -26.61 -31.03 -5.63
CA PRO A 596 -27.17 -31.95 -4.66
C PRO A 596 -26.36 -33.22 -4.47
N HIS A 597 -25.72 -33.73 -5.52
CA HIS A 597 -24.94 -34.97 -5.51
C HIS A 597 -23.48 -34.81 -5.07
N CYS A 598 -23.07 -33.62 -4.60
CA CYS A 598 -21.70 -33.41 -4.12
C CYS A 598 -21.53 -33.99 -2.69
N TYR A 599 -21.20 -35.28 -2.59
CA TYR A 599 -21.05 -35.98 -1.31
C TYR A 599 -19.99 -35.37 -0.39
N GLN A 600 -18.91 -34.79 -0.96
CA GLN A 600 -17.91 -34.06 -0.18
C GLN A 600 -18.55 -32.89 0.59
N LYS A 601 -19.38 -32.08 -0.06
CA LYS A 601 -20.06 -30.94 0.57
C LYS A 601 -21.12 -31.38 1.57
N ARG A 602 -21.80 -32.51 1.33
CA ARG A 602 -22.74 -33.12 2.28
C ARG A 602 -22.01 -33.54 3.56
N ALA A 603 -20.88 -34.21 3.43
CA ALA A 603 -20.04 -34.62 4.56
C ALA A 603 -19.56 -33.41 5.37
N THR A 604 -19.07 -32.36 4.70
CA THR A 604 -18.62 -31.12 5.37
C THR A 604 -19.75 -30.49 6.18
N LEU A 605 -20.95 -30.36 5.61
CA LEU A 605 -22.08 -29.77 6.32
C LEU A 605 -22.49 -30.61 7.56
N ILE A 606 -22.57 -31.94 7.43
CA ILE A 606 -22.90 -32.81 8.58
C ILE A 606 -21.83 -32.67 9.69
N LEU A 607 -20.55 -32.67 9.31
CA LEU A 607 -19.46 -32.56 10.26
C LEU A 607 -19.51 -31.23 11.04
N LEU A 608 -19.74 -30.11 10.35
CA LEU A 608 -19.90 -28.80 10.97
C LEU A 608 -21.06 -28.78 11.98
N LEU A 609 -22.18 -29.41 11.64
CA LEU A 609 -23.36 -29.46 12.51
C LEU A 609 -23.16 -30.37 13.73
N LEU A 610 -22.49 -31.52 13.58
CA LEU A 610 -22.18 -32.43 14.70
C LEU A 610 -21.16 -31.82 15.67
N GLN A 611 -20.04 -31.30 15.15
CA GLN A 611 -18.97 -30.73 15.98
C GLN A 611 -19.45 -29.57 16.86
N ASN A 612 -20.40 -28.79 16.35
CA ASN A 612 -20.96 -27.63 17.05
C ASN A 612 -22.29 -27.92 17.75
N LYS A 613 -22.64 -29.21 17.88
CA LYS A 613 -23.82 -29.68 18.62
C LYS A 613 -25.16 -29.11 18.13
N PHE A 614 -25.25 -28.73 16.85
CA PHE A 614 -26.53 -28.39 16.23
C PHE A 614 -27.40 -29.63 15.99
N ILE A 615 -26.79 -30.81 15.86
CA ILE A 615 -27.51 -32.08 15.76
C ILE A 615 -27.00 -33.01 16.85
N HIS A 616 -27.93 -33.65 17.56
CA HIS A 616 -27.61 -34.70 18.52
C HIS A 616 -27.91 -36.07 17.94
N THR A 617 -26.91 -36.95 17.92
CA THR A 617 -27.05 -38.35 17.54
C THR A 617 -26.66 -39.26 18.70
N LYS A 618 -27.34 -40.39 18.85
CA LYS A 618 -26.98 -41.44 19.81
C LYS A 618 -25.90 -42.40 19.26
N LYS A 619 -25.58 -42.31 17.96
CA LYS A 619 -24.57 -43.13 17.27
C LYS A 619 -23.22 -42.40 17.21
N LYS A 620 -22.14 -43.11 16.89
CA LYS A 620 -20.84 -42.48 16.57
C LYS A 620 -20.99 -41.57 15.34
N ASP A 621 -20.29 -40.44 15.34
CA ASP A 621 -20.36 -39.43 14.26
C ASP A 621 -20.17 -40.02 12.87
N HIS A 622 -19.19 -40.90 12.71
CA HIS A 622 -18.88 -41.58 11.45
C HIS A 622 -20.09 -42.37 10.92
N ASP A 623 -20.78 -43.14 11.79
CA ASP A 623 -21.89 -43.99 11.39
C ASP A 623 -23.10 -43.14 10.96
N PHE A 624 -23.35 -42.04 11.69
CA PHE A 624 -24.40 -41.09 11.31
C PHE A 624 -24.11 -40.41 9.96
N ILE A 625 -22.84 -40.06 9.70
CA ILE A 625 -22.41 -39.45 8.43
C ILE A 625 -22.65 -40.42 7.27
N VAL A 626 -22.18 -41.66 7.35
CA VAL A 626 -22.33 -42.67 6.29
C VAL A 626 -23.80 -42.97 6.01
N GLU A 627 -24.62 -43.12 7.05
CA GLU A 627 -26.07 -43.37 6.91
C GLU A 627 -26.86 -42.18 6.32
N THR A 628 -26.27 -41.00 6.25
CA THR A 628 -26.97 -39.76 5.86
C THR A 628 -26.51 -39.23 4.51
N ILE A 629 -25.21 -39.34 4.18
CA ILE A 629 -24.62 -38.78 2.95
C ILE A 629 -25.33 -39.26 1.68
N PHE A 630 -25.67 -40.54 1.60
CA PHE A 630 -26.19 -41.18 0.38
C PHE A 630 -27.72 -41.10 0.24
N LEU A 631 -28.42 -40.46 1.19
CA LEU A 631 -29.86 -40.32 1.11
C LEU A 631 -30.29 -39.45 -0.08
N PRO A 632 -31.48 -39.69 -0.66
CA PRO A 632 -32.13 -38.73 -1.55
C PRO A 632 -32.16 -37.33 -0.93
N PHE A 633 -32.03 -36.28 -1.76
CA PHE A 633 -31.75 -34.92 -1.26
C PHE A 633 -32.80 -34.38 -0.27
N ASP A 634 -34.09 -34.68 -0.49
CA ASP A 634 -35.17 -34.36 0.44
C ASP A 634 -35.02 -35.07 1.80
N LEU A 635 -34.65 -36.35 1.78
CA LEU A 635 -34.47 -37.17 2.99
C LEU A 635 -33.20 -36.78 3.74
N PHE A 636 -32.13 -36.42 3.00
CA PHE A 636 -30.91 -35.86 3.56
C PHE A 636 -31.20 -34.63 4.42
N PHE A 637 -31.92 -33.64 3.88
CA PHE A 637 -32.25 -32.45 4.67
C PHE A 637 -33.21 -32.72 5.83
N LYS A 638 -34.24 -33.56 5.64
CA LYS A 638 -35.14 -33.96 6.74
C LYS A 638 -34.38 -34.56 7.93
N LYS A 639 -33.28 -35.28 7.67
CA LYS A 639 -32.47 -35.93 8.72
C LYS A 639 -31.51 -34.97 9.43
N ILE A 640 -31.18 -33.83 8.80
CA ILE A 640 -30.17 -32.88 9.28
C ILE A 640 -30.81 -31.62 9.92
N PHE A 641 -32.06 -31.30 9.61
CA PHE A 641 -32.75 -30.14 10.19
C PHE A 641 -33.38 -30.43 11.58
N LEU A 642 -33.25 -29.47 12.50
CA LEU A 642 -33.78 -29.56 13.88
C LEU A 642 -35.30 -29.42 13.97
N LYS A 643 -35.91 -28.51 13.18
CA LYS A 643 -37.37 -28.36 13.13
C LYS A 643 -37.97 -29.28 12.07
N LYS A 644 -38.59 -30.37 12.50
CA LYS A 644 -39.14 -31.46 11.65
C LYS A 644 -40.19 -31.02 10.60
N ASN A 645 -40.74 -29.80 10.65
CA ASN A 645 -41.88 -29.37 9.83
C ASN A 645 -41.68 -28.14 8.91
N SER A 646 -40.46 -27.61 8.70
CA SER A 646 -40.32 -26.28 8.07
C SER A 646 -39.64 -26.21 6.69
N PHE A 647 -39.39 -27.32 5.99
CA PHE A 647 -38.65 -27.26 4.72
C PHE A 647 -39.19 -28.22 3.65
N PHE A 648 -39.99 -27.70 2.73
CA PHE A 648 -40.23 -28.32 1.43
C PHE A 648 -39.26 -27.70 0.44
N LEU A 649 -38.33 -28.49 -0.12
CA LEU A 649 -37.37 -28.01 -1.11
C LEU A 649 -38.04 -27.29 -2.29
N LYS A 650 -39.25 -27.74 -2.68
CA LYS A 650 -40.08 -27.09 -3.71
C LYS A 650 -40.43 -25.63 -3.41
N ASN A 651 -40.56 -25.23 -2.15
CA ASN A 651 -40.94 -23.87 -1.76
C ASN A 651 -39.77 -22.88 -1.72
N LEU A 652 -38.53 -23.34 -1.91
CA LEU A 652 -37.34 -22.49 -1.87
C LEU A 652 -36.98 -21.92 -3.23
N TYR A 653 -37.22 -22.69 -4.30
CA TYR A 653 -36.92 -22.27 -5.67
C TYR A 653 -37.70 -21.01 -6.08
N ASN A 654 -38.83 -20.73 -5.42
CA ASN A 654 -39.67 -19.56 -5.69
C ASN A 654 -39.41 -18.37 -4.75
N LYS A 655 -38.37 -18.44 -3.91
CA LYS A 655 -38.05 -17.39 -2.93
C LYS A 655 -36.84 -16.57 -3.34
N SER A 656 -36.75 -15.36 -2.80
CA SER A 656 -35.53 -14.57 -2.90
C SER A 656 -34.40 -15.22 -2.09
N ILE A 657 -33.16 -15.00 -2.52
CA ILE A 657 -31.97 -15.49 -1.79
C ILE A 657 -32.02 -15.04 -0.33
N TYR A 658 -32.39 -13.78 -0.09
CA TYR A 658 -32.56 -13.24 1.26
C TYR A 658 -33.52 -14.08 2.11
N ASN A 659 -34.71 -14.41 1.58
CA ASN A 659 -35.70 -15.21 2.30
C ASN A 659 -35.23 -16.66 2.50
N ILE A 660 -34.46 -17.22 1.56
CA ILE A 660 -33.85 -18.55 1.74
C ILE A 660 -32.86 -18.51 2.91
N VAL A 661 -32.01 -17.47 3.01
CA VAL A 661 -31.09 -17.30 4.14
C VAL A 661 -31.83 -17.21 5.47
N GLU A 662 -32.89 -16.43 5.57
CA GLU A 662 -33.71 -16.34 6.79
C GLU A 662 -34.29 -17.70 7.21
N GLN A 663 -34.76 -18.50 6.25
CA GLN A 663 -35.25 -19.85 6.53
C GLN A 663 -34.15 -20.80 7.00
N VAL A 664 -32.95 -20.70 6.44
CA VAL A 664 -31.79 -21.49 6.88
C VAL A 664 -31.40 -21.10 8.31
N ILE A 665 -31.35 -19.81 8.62
CA ILE A 665 -31.07 -19.30 9.98
C ILE A 665 -32.09 -19.84 10.98
N SER A 666 -33.39 -19.73 10.67
CA SER A 666 -34.47 -20.20 11.54
C SER A 666 -34.51 -21.74 11.65
N GLY A 667 -34.25 -22.45 10.55
CA GLY A 667 -34.34 -23.92 10.49
C GLY A 667 -33.22 -24.64 11.23
N PHE A 668 -32.00 -24.09 11.21
CA PHE A 668 -30.86 -24.59 11.98
C PHE A 668 -30.75 -23.97 13.38
N GLY A 669 -31.57 -22.97 13.71
CA GLY A 669 -31.48 -22.26 14.98
C GLY A 669 -30.15 -21.52 15.12
N LEU A 670 -29.66 -20.92 14.03
CA LEU A 670 -28.35 -20.27 14.01
C LEU A 670 -28.31 -18.99 14.84
N LEU A 671 -29.43 -18.33 15.10
CA LEU A 671 -29.45 -17.02 15.78
C LEU A 671 -29.38 -17.17 17.31
N ASN A 672 -28.38 -16.54 17.92
CA ASN A 672 -28.18 -16.44 19.37
C ASN A 672 -27.61 -15.06 19.77
N GLN A 673 -27.51 -14.79 21.08
CA GLN A 673 -27.03 -13.50 21.62
C GLN A 673 -25.59 -13.15 21.20
N TYR A 674 -24.75 -14.13 20.86
CA TYR A 674 -23.34 -13.93 20.55
C TYR A 674 -23.06 -13.75 19.04
N ASN A 675 -23.96 -14.17 18.16
CA ASN A 675 -23.77 -14.13 16.70
C ASN A 675 -24.81 -13.28 15.95
N THR A 676 -25.55 -12.46 16.69
CA THR A 676 -26.56 -11.57 16.11
C THR A 676 -25.92 -10.60 15.09
N GLU A 677 -24.75 -10.03 15.40
CA GLU A 677 -24.06 -9.05 14.56
C GLU A 677 -23.52 -9.64 13.24
N SER A 678 -22.98 -10.86 13.29
CA SER A 678 -22.47 -11.56 12.11
C SER A 678 -23.60 -11.94 11.15
N ILE A 679 -24.73 -12.41 11.68
CA ILE A 679 -25.92 -12.74 10.90
C ILE A 679 -26.50 -11.50 10.23
N TYR A 680 -26.69 -10.39 10.95
CA TYR A 680 -27.20 -9.15 10.34
C TYR A 680 -26.24 -8.60 9.28
N SER A 681 -24.94 -8.61 9.56
CA SER A 681 -23.93 -8.18 8.58
C SER A 681 -23.96 -9.04 7.30
N PHE A 682 -24.22 -10.35 7.43
CA PHE A 682 -24.36 -11.24 6.29
C PHE A 682 -25.68 -11.03 5.53
N LEU A 683 -26.79 -10.79 6.21
CA LEU A 683 -28.07 -10.45 5.58
C LEU A 683 -27.96 -9.13 4.80
N ASP A 684 -27.29 -8.12 5.35
CA ASP A 684 -27.00 -6.87 4.63
C ASP A 684 -26.12 -7.11 3.39
N PHE A 685 -25.14 -8.01 3.49
CA PHE A 685 -24.34 -8.43 2.33
C PHE A 685 -25.21 -9.09 1.25
N VAL A 686 -26.09 -10.01 1.64
CA VAL A 686 -27.03 -10.68 0.72
C VAL A 686 -27.92 -9.64 0.04
N HIS A 687 -28.51 -8.71 0.80
CA HIS A 687 -29.35 -7.65 0.25
C HIS A 687 -28.59 -6.75 -0.74
N ARG A 688 -27.36 -6.33 -0.40
CA ARG A 688 -26.50 -5.55 -1.31
C ARG A 688 -26.16 -6.33 -2.58
N SER A 689 -25.83 -7.61 -2.45
CA SER A 689 -25.46 -8.47 -3.59
C SER A 689 -26.62 -8.62 -4.57
N MET A 690 -27.86 -8.75 -4.07
CA MET A 690 -29.05 -8.88 -4.91
C MET A 690 -29.29 -7.67 -5.82
N LYS A 691 -28.90 -6.47 -5.38
CA LYS A 691 -28.97 -5.25 -6.22
C LYS A 691 -27.94 -5.24 -7.35
N ILE A 692 -26.88 -6.04 -7.25
CA ILE A 692 -25.75 -6.05 -8.19
C ILE A 692 -25.86 -7.22 -9.16
N VAL A 693 -26.05 -8.43 -8.63
CA VAL A 693 -26.04 -9.68 -9.42
C VAL A 693 -27.43 -10.30 -9.61
N GLY A 694 -28.47 -9.72 -9.02
CA GLY A 694 -29.83 -10.26 -9.08
C GLY A 694 -30.09 -11.39 -8.08
N ASN A 695 -31.10 -12.22 -8.35
CA ASN A 695 -31.62 -13.23 -7.42
C ASN A 695 -31.15 -14.67 -7.71
N SER A 696 -30.04 -14.83 -8.43
CA SER A 696 -29.48 -16.14 -8.80
C SER A 696 -28.47 -16.63 -7.76
N ILE A 697 -28.65 -17.87 -7.27
CA ILE A 697 -27.74 -18.49 -6.29
C ILE A 697 -26.33 -18.68 -6.88
N VAL A 698 -26.23 -18.96 -8.18
CA VAL A 698 -24.94 -19.13 -8.88
C VAL A 698 -24.18 -17.80 -8.84
N ASP A 699 -24.82 -16.73 -9.29
CA ASP A 699 -24.19 -15.41 -9.36
C ASP A 699 -23.88 -14.85 -7.96
N PHE A 700 -24.72 -15.16 -6.97
CA PHE A 700 -24.46 -14.84 -5.57
C PHE A 700 -23.20 -15.54 -5.05
N LEU A 701 -23.03 -16.84 -5.30
CA LEU A 701 -21.86 -17.59 -4.83
C LEU A 701 -20.57 -17.13 -5.51
N GLU A 702 -20.62 -16.81 -6.80
CA GLU A 702 -19.48 -16.19 -7.50
C GLU A 702 -19.13 -14.82 -6.90
N TYR A 703 -20.14 -14.00 -6.64
CA TYR A 703 -19.96 -12.69 -5.99
C TYR A 703 -19.41 -12.84 -4.56
N TRP A 704 -19.91 -13.81 -3.78
CA TRP A 704 -19.40 -14.15 -2.47
C TRP A 704 -17.94 -14.58 -2.52
N GLU A 705 -17.56 -15.50 -3.40
CA GLU A 705 -16.17 -15.93 -3.57
C GLU A 705 -15.23 -14.76 -3.90
N ALA A 706 -15.69 -13.80 -4.71
CA ALA A 706 -14.92 -12.60 -5.04
C ALA A 706 -14.80 -11.60 -3.88
N LYS A 707 -15.77 -11.53 -2.96
CA LYS A 707 -15.83 -10.51 -1.89
C LYS A 707 -15.58 -11.04 -0.46
N LYS A 708 -15.67 -12.34 -0.20
CA LYS A 708 -15.58 -12.96 1.14
C LYS A 708 -14.30 -12.62 1.91
N GLU A 709 -13.21 -12.32 1.21
CA GLU A 709 -11.93 -11.91 1.79
C GLU A 709 -11.91 -10.44 2.26
N LYS A 710 -12.95 -9.67 1.97
CA LYS A 710 -13.05 -8.23 2.25
C LYS A 710 -14.25 -7.86 3.12
N GLU A 711 -15.28 -8.71 3.18
CA GLU A 711 -16.52 -8.45 3.92
C GLU A 711 -16.33 -8.75 5.41
N SER A 712 -16.66 -7.77 6.25
CA SER A 712 -16.48 -7.82 7.71
C SER A 712 -17.71 -7.33 8.45
N ILE A 713 -17.84 -7.72 9.72
CA ILE A 713 -18.87 -7.19 10.62
C ILE A 713 -18.72 -5.67 10.74
N ILE A 714 -19.84 -4.94 10.61
CA ILE A 714 -19.88 -3.48 10.74
C ILE A 714 -20.47 -3.16 12.12
N ILE A 715 -19.62 -2.68 13.04
CA ILE A 715 -20.06 -2.20 14.36
C ILE A 715 -20.28 -0.68 14.27
N SER A 716 -21.40 -0.19 14.78
CA SER A 716 -21.71 1.24 14.73
C SER A 716 -20.69 2.09 15.51
N ASP A 717 -20.36 3.28 15.01
CA ASP A 717 -19.37 4.19 15.61
C ASP A 717 -19.80 4.78 16.97
N ASN A 718 -21.07 4.58 17.37
CA ASN A 718 -21.67 5.13 18.58
C ASN A 718 -21.47 4.27 19.83
N ILE A 719 -20.90 3.08 19.71
CA ILE A 719 -20.67 2.15 20.83
C ILE A 719 -19.34 2.49 21.50
N ASP A 720 -19.30 2.44 22.84
CA ASP A 720 -18.07 2.61 23.62
C ASP A 720 -17.16 1.38 23.44
N ALA A 721 -16.30 1.40 22.43
CA ALA A 721 -15.49 0.26 22.01
C ALA A 721 -14.06 0.66 21.62
N ILE A 722 -13.10 -0.22 21.89
CA ILE A 722 -11.69 -0.04 21.49
C ILE A 722 -11.60 -0.07 19.98
N ARG A 723 -10.97 0.94 19.38
CA ARG A 723 -10.88 1.06 17.91
C ARG A 723 -9.60 0.39 17.40
N ILE A 724 -9.72 -0.73 16.69
CA ILE A 724 -8.57 -1.36 16.00
C ILE A 724 -8.61 -1.04 14.51
N MET A 725 -7.55 -0.42 14.02
CA MET A 725 -7.43 -0.06 12.61
C MET A 725 -6.01 -0.11 12.10
N THR A 726 -5.86 -0.19 10.78
CA THR A 726 -4.53 -0.02 10.18
C THR A 726 -4.09 1.45 10.27
N ILE A 727 -2.78 1.68 10.34
CA ILE A 727 -2.19 3.02 10.29
C ILE A 727 -2.71 3.81 9.08
N HIS A 728 -2.91 3.16 7.92
CA HIS A 728 -3.44 3.79 6.71
C HIS A 728 -4.86 4.34 6.92
N LYS A 729 -5.75 3.55 7.55
CA LYS A 729 -7.13 3.97 7.83
C LYS A 729 -7.21 5.05 8.92
N SER A 730 -6.18 5.16 9.77
CA SER A 730 -6.10 6.18 10.82
C SER A 730 -5.76 7.58 10.31
N LYS A 731 -5.28 7.71 9.06
CA LYS A 731 -4.90 9.01 8.49
C LYS A 731 -6.12 9.94 8.46
N GLY A 732 -5.92 11.18 8.95
CA GLY A 732 -6.99 12.17 9.12
C GLY A 732 -7.72 12.07 10.47
N LEU A 733 -7.68 10.91 11.15
CA LEU A 733 -8.30 10.72 12.46
C LEU A 733 -7.37 11.17 13.60
N GLN A 734 -7.94 11.28 14.80
CA GLN A 734 -7.24 11.57 16.04
C GLN A 734 -7.95 10.87 17.19
N PHE A 735 -7.18 10.49 18.22
CA PHE A 735 -7.68 9.73 19.37
C PHE A 735 -7.02 10.24 20.65
N PRO A 736 -7.72 10.27 21.81
CA PRO A 736 -7.10 10.59 23.09
C PRO A 736 -5.88 9.70 23.37
N VAL A 737 -6.04 8.39 23.24
CA VAL A 737 -4.97 7.41 23.48
C VAL A 737 -4.70 6.57 22.23
N VAL A 738 -3.41 6.44 21.88
CA VAL A 738 -2.96 5.57 20.78
C VAL A 738 -1.96 4.54 21.28
N ILE A 739 -2.25 3.27 21.01
CA ILE A 739 -1.36 2.14 21.25
C ILE A 739 -0.83 1.63 19.89
N LEU A 740 0.49 1.58 19.76
CA LEU A 740 1.21 1.09 18.57
C LEU A 740 1.86 -0.27 18.86
N PRO A 741 1.14 -1.38 18.64
CA PRO A 741 1.71 -2.73 18.74
C PRO A 741 2.67 -3.01 17.58
N PHE A 742 3.58 -3.96 17.77
CA PHE A 742 4.43 -4.51 16.70
C PHE A 742 5.18 -3.44 15.89
N THR A 743 5.70 -2.41 16.57
CA THR A 743 6.43 -1.28 15.96
C THR A 743 7.86 -1.66 15.58
N ASP A 744 8.01 -2.81 14.93
CA ASP A 744 9.25 -3.43 14.47
C ASP A 744 9.14 -3.92 13.02
N TRP A 745 8.25 -3.29 12.22
CA TRP A 745 8.20 -3.56 10.80
C TRP A 745 9.51 -3.17 10.12
N ASN A 746 9.82 -3.91 9.05
CA ASN A 746 11.05 -3.71 8.30
C ASN A 746 11.03 -2.30 7.69
N ALA A 747 12.06 -1.51 7.96
CA ALA A 747 12.23 -0.19 7.34
C ALA A 747 12.82 -0.32 5.93
N PHE A 748 13.26 -1.52 5.57
CA PHE A 748 13.79 -1.92 4.27
C PHE A 748 12.82 -2.94 3.67
N SER A 749 12.88 -3.19 2.36
CA SER A 749 11.88 -4.00 1.64
C SER A 749 11.56 -5.33 2.35
N LYS A 750 10.26 -5.70 2.35
CA LYS A 750 9.78 -7.05 2.71
C LYS A 750 9.23 -7.83 1.51
N LYS A 751 8.94 -7.19 0.38
CA LYS A 751 8.26 -7.82 -0.77
C LYS A 751 9.05 -7.64 -2.05
N LYS A 752 9.00 -8.66 -2.90
CA LYS A 752 9.45 -8.59 -4.29
C LYS A 752 8.53 -7.63 -5.02
N GLU A 753 8.91 -6.36 -5.06
CA GLU A 753 8.30 -5.36 -5.92
C GLU A 753 9.04 -5.39 -7.25
N GLY A 754 8.29 -5.49 -8.34
CA GLY A 754 8.86 -5.34 -9.65
C GLY A 754 8.89 -3.86 -10.05
N ILE A 755 9.94 -3.46 -10.75
CA ILE A 755 10.19 -2.06 -11.06
C ILE A 755 10.73 -1.93 -12.48
N TRP A 756 10.33 -0.83 -13.10
CA TRP A 756 10.87 -0.36 -14.36
C TRP A 756 12.22 0.34 -14.19
N ILE A 757 13.19 -0.07 -15.00
CA ILE A 757 14.54 0.50 -15.01
C ILE A 757 14.87 0.90 -16.45
N ASP A 758 15.37 2.11 -16.64
CA ASP A 758 15.88 2.54 -17.94
C ASP A 758 17.17 1.76 -18.28
N VAL A 759 17.31 1.34 -19.53
CA VAL A 759 18.45 0.59 -20.03
C VAL A 759 18.93 1.14 -21.37
N CYS A 760 20.17 0.80 -21.75
CA CYS A 760 20.70 1.20 -23.05
C CYS A 760 20.01 0.43 -24.20
N PRO A 761 19.32 1.11 -25.13
CA PRO A 761 18.52 0.44 -26.17
C PRO A 761 19.35 -0.43 -27.11
N ARG A 762 20.59 -0.02 -27.39
CA ARG A 762 21.56 -0.77 -28.21
C ARG A 762 21.84 -2.17 -27.62
N LEU A 763 21.81 -2.29 -26.29
CA LEU A 763 22.07 -3.55 -25.61
C LEU A 763 20.82 -4.44 -25.55
N TYR A 764 19.63 -3.85 -25.48
CA TYR A 764 18.34 -4.54 -25.29
C TYR A 764 17.42 -4.49 -26.52
N HIS A 765 18.00 -4.45 -27.72
CA HIS A 765 17.27 -4.58 -28.99
C HIS A 765 16.15 -3.53 -29.15
N GLY A 766 16.47 -2.27 -28.84
CA GLY A 766 15.54 -1.15 -28.97
C GLY A 766 14.69 -0.86 -27.74
N LEU A 767 14.74 -1.71 -26.70
CA LEU A 767 14.07 -1.42 -25.43
C LEU A 767 14.79 -0.32 -24.65
N ASP A 768 14.06 0.75 -24.33
CA ASP A 768 14.53 1.80 -23.42
C ASP A 768 14.38 1.41 -21.96
N THR A 769 13.45 0.49 -21.64
CA THR A 769 13.09 0.16 -20.25
C THR A 769 12.85 -1.35 -20.09
N ILE A 770 13.12 -1.86 -18.88
CA ILE A 770 12.87 -3.26 -18.50
C ILE A 770 12.22 -3.36 -17.13
N TYR A 771 11.41 -4.40 -16.91
CA TYR A 771 10.77 -4.68 -15.64
C TYR A 771 11.50 -5.81 -14.88
N LEU A 772 12.01 -5.51 -13.69
CA LEU A 772 12.78 -6.45 -12.86
C LEU A 772 12.20 -6.56 -11.45
N GLU A 773 12.20 -7.77 -10.89
CA GLU A 773 11.98 -7.96 -9.46
C GLU A 773 13.25 -7.61 -8.69
N ILE A 774 13.12 -6.83 -7.62
CA ILE A 774 14.27 -6.50 -6.78
C ILE A 774 14.74 -7.74 -6.02
N GLU A 775 16.05 -7.94 -6.07
CA GLU A 775 16.72 -9.02 -5.36
C GLU A 775 17.87 -8.46 -4.50
N PRO A 776 18.25 -9.13 -3.38
CA PRO A 776 19.26 -8.63 -2.43
C PRO A 776 20.64 -8.34 -3.03
N TYR A 777 20.93 -8.92 -4.20
CA TYR A 777 22.21 -8.79 -4.89
C TYR A 777 22.31 -7.58 -5.82
N PHE A 778 21.27 -6.74 -5.89
CA PHE A 778 21.29 -5.46 -6.61
C PHE A 778 22.44 -4.56 -6.15
N LYS A 779 22.81 -4.61 -4.86
CA LYS A 779 23.95 -3.89 -4.29
C LYS A 779 25.32 -4.22 -4.90
N HIS A 780 25.41 -5.26 -5.72
CA HIS A 780 26.65 -5.69 -6.38
C HIS A 780 26.75 -5.24 -7.84
N ILE A 781 25.73 -4.53 -8.36
CA ILE A 781 25.76 -3.92 -9.68
C ILE A 781 26.53 -2.61 -9.59
N ASN A 782 27.74 -2.60 -10.13
CA ASN A 782 28.62 -1.44 -10.16
C ASN A 782 28.41 -0.66 -11.47
N ASP A 783 27.21 -0.13 -11.67
CA ASP A 783 26.86 0.79 -12.75
C ASP A 783 26.35 2.07 -12.11
N HIS A 784 26.91 3.23 -12.44
CA HIS A 784 26.55 4.50 -11.81
C HIS A 784 25.05 4.83 -11.96
N LEU A 785 24.46 4.55 -13.13
CA LEU A 785 23.03 4.77 -13.35
C LEU A 785 22.20 3.88 -12.43
N PHE A 786 22.63 2.63 -12.25
CA PHE A 786 21.92 1.65 -11.44
C PHE A 786 22.10 1.88 -9.93
N ILE A 787 23.30 2.26 -9.48
CA ILE A 787 23.57 2.57 -8.07
C ILE A 787 22.69 3.75 -7.64
N ASN A 788 22.70 4.83 -8.43
CA ASN A 788 21.88 6.00 -8.13
C ASN A 788 20.39 5.64 -8.07
N PHE A 789 19.91 4.88 -9.05
CA PHE A 789 18.53 4.39 -9.07
C PHE A 789 18.20 3.52 -7.84
N TYR A 790 19.07 2.57 -7.48
CA TYR A 790 18.84 1.65 -6.37
C TYR A 790 18.87 2.38 -5.01
N GLU A 791 19.77 3.35 -4.84
CA GLU A 791 19.82 4.19 -3.65
C GLU A 791 18.58 5.08 -3.53
N GLU A 792 18.13 5.69 -4.63
CA GLU A 792 16.89 6.47 -4.66
C GLU A 792 15.69 5.58 -4.31
N PHE A 793 15.62 4.39 -4.90
CA PHE A 793 14.56 3.42 -4.62
C PHE A 793 14.53 3.00 -3.14
N LEU A 794 15.67 2.63 -2.57
CA LEU A 794 15.78 2.30 -1.15
C LEU A 794 15.39 3.48 -0.26
N SER A 795 15.76 4.70 -0.66
CA SER A 795 15.37 5.92 0.06
C SER A 795 13.85 6.12 0.06
N LYS A 796 13.19 5.89 -1.08
CA LYS A 796 11.72 5.93 -1.18
C LYS A 796 11.05 4.91 -0.26
N ILE A 797 11.50 3.65 -0.22
CA ILE A 797 10.94 2.65 0.72
C ILE A 797 11.13 3.08 2.17
N ARG A 798 12.33 3.57 2.52
CA ARG A 798 12.62 3.99 3.89
C ARG A 798 11.65 5.09 4.32
N ILE A 799 11.40 6.04 3.43
CA ILE A 799 10.49 7.17 3.69
C ILE A 799 9.06 6.71 3.82
N ASP A 800 8.56 5.82 2.98
CA ASP A 800 7.20 5.30 3.15
C ASP A 800 7.01 4.68 4.55
N ASN A 801 7.99 3.90 5.01
CA ASN A 801 7.91 3.24 6.32
C ASN A 801 8.06 4.23 7.48
N LEU A 802 8.85 5.29 7.32
CA LEU A 802 9.01 6.36 8.31
C LEU A 802 7.82 7.33 8.31
N ASN A 803 7.22 7.61 7.16
CA ASN A 803 5.97 8.35 7.03
C ASN A 803 4.81 7.58 7.68
N LEU A 804 4.79 6.25 7.57
CA LEU A 804 3.83 5.43 8.32
C LEU A 804 4.01 5.58 9.83
N LEU A 805 5.25 5.57 10.32
CA LEU A 805 5.52 5.86 11.73
C LEU A 805 5.07 7.29 12.09
N TYR A 806 5.36 8.28 11.25
CA TYR A 806 4.95 9.68 11.44
C TYR A 806 3.44 9.84 11.52
N VAL A 807 2.70 9.19 10.62
CA VAL A 807 1.24 9.19 10.69
C VAL A 807 0.78 8.59 12.01
N ALA A 808 1.32 7.44 12.41
CA ALA A 808 0.95 6.74 13.64
C ALA A 808 1.24 7.54 14.91
N THR A 809 2.45 8.11 15.07
CA THR A 809 2.85 8.85 16.27
C THR A 809 2.25 10.26 16.37
N THR A 810 1.58 10.74 15.32
CA THR A 810 0.87 12.03 15.28
C THR A 810 -0.66 11.91 15.35
N ARG A 811 -1.18 10.69 15.52
CA ARG A 811 -2.60 10.44 15.83
C ARG A 811 -3.01 10.74 17.29
N PRO A 812 -2.17 10.52 18.33
CA PRO A 812 -2.60 10.70 19.70
C PRO A 812 -2.77 12.17 20.06
N MET A 813 -3.79 12.45 20.86
CA MET A 813 -3.99 13.74 21.48
C MET A 813 -3.24 13.80 22.82
N GLU A 814 -3.42 12.82 23.71
CA GLU A 814 -2.93 12.83 25.10
C GLU A 814 -1.84 11.79 25.37
N GLN A 815 -2.06 10.51 25.01
CA GLN A 815 -1.13 9.44 25.31
C GLN A 815 -0.70 8.63 24.07
N LEU A 816 0.59 8.35 23.96
CA LEU A 816 1.21 7.52 22.93
C LEU A 816 1.97 6.35 23.57
N ILE A 817 1.57 5.12 23.30
CA ILE A 817 2.22 3.93 23.85
C ILE A 817 2.73 3.07 22.70
N ILE A 818 4.03 2.79 22.67
CA ILE A 818 4.68 2.07 21.57
C ILE A 818 5.28 0.77 22.09
N PHE A 819 4.96 -0.35 21.45
CA PHE A 819 5.59 -1.65 21.68
C PHE A 819 6.42 -2.04 20.46
N SER A 820 7.72 -2.29 20.65
CA SER A 820 8.67 -2.67 19.60
C SER A 820 9.55 -3.84 20.03
N ARG A 821 10.06 -4.61 19.07
CA ARG A 821 10.97 -5.73 19.34
C ARG A 821 12.38 -5.23 19.64
N TYR A 822 13.03 -5.80 20.65
CA TYR A 822 14.44 -5.55 20.94
C TYR A 822 15.37 -6.15 19.85
N GLY A 823 16.44 -5.44 19.50
CA GLY A 823 17.57 -6.01 18.72
C GLY A 823 17.37 -6.20 17.21
N LYS A 824 16.22 -5.79 16.64
CA LYS A 824 15.95 -6.01 15.21
C LYS A 824 16.58 -4.93 14.33
N ALA A 825 17.77 -5.21 13.81
CA ALA A 825 18.44 -4.36 12.82
C ALA A 825 17.55 -4.13 11.58
N GLN A 826 17.72 -2.97 10.92
CA GLN A 826 16.94 -2.61 9.71
C GLN A 826 15.42 -2.51 9.91
N SER A 827 14.93 -2.28 11.11
CA SER A 827 13.50 -2.09 11.38
C SER A 827 13.21 -0.70 11.97
N ILE A 828 11.93 -0.37 12.15
CA ILE A 828 11.56 0.83 12.91
C ILE A 828 12.13 0.82 14.34
N SER A 829 12.31 -0.35 14.95
CA SER A 829 12.96 -0.49 16.25
C SER A 829 14.36 0.14 16.27
N PHE A 830 15.11 0.02 15.17
CA PHE A 830 16.44 0.64 15.04
C PHE A 830 16.37 2.16 15.15
N TYR A 831 15.37 2.80 14.53
CA TYR A 831 15.22 4.26 14.57
C TYR A 831 14.82 4.75 15.98
N LEU A 832 13.92 4.02 16.66
CA LEU A 832 13.54 4.31 18.04
C LEU A 832 14.74 4.15 19.01
N LYS A 833 15.53 3.08 18.84
CA LYS A 833 16.76 2.87 19.62
C LYS A 833 17.81 3.95 19.33
N ASN A 834 18.03 4.31 18.06
CA ASN A 834 18.98 5.35 17.69
C ASN A 834 18.61 6.72 18.29
N PHE A 835 17.32 7.05 18.30
CA PHE A 835 16.80 8.24 18.97
C PHE A 835 17.17 8.28 20.47
N LEU A 836 16.99 7.16 21.18
CA LEU A 836 17.35 7.06 22.60
C LEU A 836 18.86 7.16 22.83
N HIS A 837 19.68 6.61 21.94
CA HIS A 837 21.14 6.78 21.98
C HIS A 837 21.56 8.24 21.77
N GLU A 838 20.98 8.94 20.78
CA GLU A 838 21.27 10.35 20.53
C GLU A 838 20.90 11.25 21.73
N LYS A 839 19.84 10.89 22.45
CA LYS A 839 19.41 11.58 23.68
C LYS A 839 20.20 11.15 24.92
N LYS A 840 21.14 10.20 24.81
CA LYS A 840 21.90 9.60 25.93
C LYS A 840 20.99 8.95 26.99
N LEU A 841 19.81 8.47 26.60
CA LEU A 841 18.86 7.80 27.50
C LEU A 841 18.98 6.28 27.45
N TRP A 842 19.53 5.72 26.37
CA TRP A 842 19.57 4.27 26.16
C TRP A 842 20.40 3.52 27.22
N ASN A 843 19.83 2.46 27.77
CA ASN A 843 20.50 1.51 28.65
C ASN A 843 20.05 0.08 28.30
N ASP A 844 20.99 -0.85 28.09
CA ASP A 844 20.69 -2.24 27.71
C ASP A 844 19.92 -3.03 28.80
N LYS A 845 19.87 -2.52 30.03
CA LYS A 845 19.07 -3.09 31.14
C LYS A 845 17.66 -2.50 31.25
N ILE A 846 17.35 -1.42 30.53
CA ILE A 846 16.07 -0.72 30.59
C ILE A 846 15.28 -0.99 29.31
N PHE A 847 14.06 -1.52 29.48
CA PHE A 847 13.18 -1.89 28.37
C PHE A 847 11.95 -0.97 28.24
N GLN A 848 11.77 -0.04 29.17
CA GLN A 848 10.66 0.91 29.18
C GLN A 848 11.19 2.32 29.38
N TYR A 849 10.79 3.24 28.51
CA TYR A 849 11.18 4.65 28.55
C TYR A 849 9.92 5.51 28.50
N SER A 850 9.81 6.47 29.41
CA SER A 850 8.63 7.34 29.54
C SER A 850 9.01 8.81 29.40
N PHE A 851 8.12 9.59 28.79
CA PHE A 851 8.23 11.04 28.66
C PHE A 851 6.91 11.67 29.08
N GLY A 852 6.94 12.69 29.94
CA GLY A 852 5.74 13.32 30.49
C GLY A 852 5.13 12.57 31.68
N ILE A 853 3.93 12.97 32.09
CA ILE A 853 3.23 12.45 33.27
C ILE A 853 2.09 11.54 32.81
N GLU A 854 2.07 10.30 33.30
CA GLU A 854 1.05 9.30 32.98
C GLU A 854 -0.27 9.56 33.75
N LYS A 855 -0.96 10.66 33.41
CA LYS A 855 -2.27 11.02 33.93
C LYS A 855 -3.18 11.48 32.80
N LYS A 856 -4.50 11.34 33.01
CA LYS A 856 -5.49 11.93 32.12
C LYS A 856 -5.45 13.45 32.28
N ASN A 857 -5.32 14.18 31.18
CA ASN A 857 -5.37 15.63 31.21
C ASN A 857 -6.85 16.05 31.20
N SER A 858 -7.22 16.91 32.15
CA SER A 858 -8.59 17.39 32.38
C SER A 858 -9.18 18.14 31.18
#